data_AF-A0A7I4YYY7-F1
#
_entry.id   AF-A0A7I4YYY7-F1
#
_cell.length_a   1.000
_cell.length_b   1.000
_cell.length_c   1.000
_cell.angle_alpha   90.00
_cell.angle_beta   90.00
_cell.angle_gamma   90.00
#
_symmetry.space_group_name_H-M   'P 1'
#
loop_
_entity.id
_entity.type
_entity.pdbx_description
1 polymer ?
#
loop_
_entity_poly.entity_id
_entity_poly.type
_entity_poly.pdbx_seq_one_letter_code
_entity_poly.pdbx_strand_id
1 'polypeptide(L)'
;MSKENGFGEARETPCLGVSQPISKALPDARDLRLTAQLVECLKNFNLFETDEEMHARIEVLRKLNSLVKNWVRKVSESKLPAEMCENVGGKLFTFGSYRLGVHTRGADIDTLCVAPRHVDRSDFFGSFYDMLKADDKVTDLHAVEDAFVPVIKLKYAGIELDILFARLALKEVPDDQTLNDDMLLKNLDDKSIRSLNGCRVADEILRLVPYPEAFALCLRAVKLWAKNHGIYSNVLGFLGGVTWAILVARTCQLYPNASPSKLLLKFFLVFVTWEWPLPVVLKDMDTSARPDIGNLQELVWDPRIRGSDRFHLMPILTPAFPEQNSTFNVTNSTRSIMINEMKEGLEIMKDIYEGRAEWSKLFEEVNFFTRYKHFISLTCAARTEEDHLIFCGFVESKIRHLIGALERNQGISLAHINPRQYKPLPTAVPSFGPGYENPVCTLWFIGLEFDRAMAKAFDLTVEISQFHHIIVTTGIKMKNYNEGMKVDLQYVRRADVGQWISKEDYMRGRHAVRRTIGRTSSGTGSSSNLARMTSASTENLNAATNSSSSSENQHASVASGNVVQSEASESIEKSASNPELSNRLNDVSASPDVNNVVADSTPRPVFDVGDQALKLGDEKNVLDVTPLTRKRSTDTDLACDIPSKKLLLKSDNGLPVITSDSAS
;
A
#
# COMPACT_ATOMS: atom_id res chain seq x y z
N MET A 1 -27.66 26.11 29.19
CA MET A 1 -27.40 24.81 29.86
C MET A 1 -27.00 23.84 28.74
N SER A 2 -25.75 23.73 28.30
CA SER A 2 -24.44 23.99 28.94
C SER A 2 -24.00 22.91 29.93
N LYS A 3 -23.86 21.66 29.44
CA LYS A 3 -22.81 20.67 29.78
C LYS A 3 -23.20 19.28 29.25
N GLU A 4 -22.72 18.93 28.06
CA GLU A 4 -22.47 17.54 27.63
C GLU A 4 -21.73 17.56 26.29
N ASN A 5 -20.40 17.60 26.36
CA ASN A 5 -19.49 17.37 25.25
C ASN A 5 -18.14 16.99 25.86
N GLY A 6 -17.78 15.71 25.81
CA GLY A 6 -16.62 15.12 26.48
C GLY A 6 -15.25 15.48 25.89
N PHE A 7 -15.10 16.68 25.32
CA PHE A 7 -13.80 17.24 24.89
C PHE A 7 -13.24 18.11 26.02
N GLY A 8 -12.96 17.44 27.15
CA GLY A 8 -12.65 18.06 28.44
C GLY A 8 -11.19 18.04 28.85
N GLU A 9 -10.24 17.97 27.90
CA GLU A 9 -8.83 18.27 28.13
C GLU A 9 -8.17 18.56 26.78
N ALA A 10 -7.29 19.57 26.72
CA ALA A 10 -6.58 19.93 25.50
C ALA A 10 -5.46 18.91 25.25
N ARG A 11 -5.79 17.79 24.58
CA ARG A 11 -4.82 16.76 24.18
C ARG A 11 -3.63 17.42 23.47
N GLU A 12 -2.46 17.31 24.07
CA GLU A 12 -1.23 17.81 23.48
C GLU A 12 -1.00 17.12 22.14
N THR A 13 -0.73 17.90 21.08
CA THR A 13 -0.65 17.38 19.71
C THR A 13 0.61 16.53 19.55
N PRO A 14 0.51 15.20 19.29
CA PRO A 14 1.68 14.34 19.21
C PRO A 14 2.59 14.79 18.06
N CYS A 15 3.85 15.11 18.38
CA CYS A 15 4.86 15.48 17.40
C CYS A 15 5.67 14.23 17.04
N LEU A 16 5.30 13.58 15.93
CA LEU A 16 5.92 12.36 15.45
C LEU A 16 6.61 12.57 14.09
N GLY A 17 7.68 11.83 13.84
CA GLY A 17 8.42 11.85 12.57
C GLY A 17 9.69 12.70 12.57
N VAL A 18 10.36 12.74 11.41
CA VAL A 18 11.67 13.39 11.23
C VAL A 18 11.63 14.92 11.06
N SER A 19 10.46 15.55 11.21
CA SER A 19 10.29 16.98 10.99
C SER A 19 9.14 17.51 11.82
N GLN A 20 9.14 18.82 12.04
CA GLN A 20 7.94 19.50 12.56
C GLN A 20 6.74 19.29 11.62
N PRO A 21 5.50 19.24 12.16
CA PRO A 21 4.29 19.17 11.35
C PRO A 21 4.10 20.47 10.55
N ILE A 22 3.53 20.35 9.35
CA ILE A 22 3.21 21.50 8.48
C ILE A 22 2.04 22.29 9.07
N SER A 23 1.08 21.61 9.72
CA SER A 23 0.00 22.28 10.44
C SER A 23 -0.54 21.42 11.59
N LYS A 24 -0.74 22.04 12.74
CA LYS A 24 -1.43 21.46 13.91
C LYS A 24 -2.91 21.87 13.97
N ALA A 25 -3.47 22.49 12.92
CA ALA A 25 -4.86 22.94 12.90
C ALA A 25 -5.84 21.78 13.11
N LEU A 26 -6.84 22.00 13.97
CA LEU A 26 -7.97 21.10 14.16
C LEU A 26 -8.91 21.13 12.94
N PRO A 27 -9.75 20.10 12.72
CA PRO A 27 -10.69 20.08 11.61
C PRO A 27 -11.78 21.13 11.79
N ASP A 28 -12.17 21.78 10.70
CA ASP A 28 -13.34 22.67 10.68
C ASP A 28 -14.66 21.90 10.43
N ALA A 29 -15.79 22.60 10.50
CA ALA A 29 -17.11 21.98 10.28
C ALA A 29 -17.31 21.42 8.85
N ARG A 30 -16.56 21.90 7.85
CA ARG A 30 -16.57 21.36 6.48
C ARG A 30 -15.76 20.07 6.43
N ASP A 31 -14.57 20.05 7.02
CA ASP A 31 -13.69 18.88 7.12
C ASP A 31 -14.41 17.70 7.81
N LEU A 32 -15.15 17.97 8.89
CA LEU A 32 -15.96 16.97 9.60
C LEU A 32 -17.11 16.44 8.74
N ARG A 33 -17.89 17.32 8.08
CA ARG A 33 -18.97 16.91 7.17
C ARG A 33 -18.46 16.07 6.00
N LEU A 34 -17.38 16.51 5.37
CA LEU A 34 -16.72 15.78 4.28
C LEU A 34 -16.18 14.42 4.75
N THR A 35 -15.75 14.30 6.01
CA THR A 35 -15.34 13.01 6.60
C THR A 35 -16.53 12.06 6.76
N ALA A 36 -17.68 12.54 7.23
CA ALA A 36 -18.88 11.71 7.33
C ALA A 36 -19.33 11.19 5.95
N GLN A 37 -19.31 12.05 4.93
CA GLN A 37 -19.60 11.65 3.54
C GLN A 37 -18.57 10.66 2.97
N LEU A 38 -17.28 10.80 3.32
CA LEU A 38 -16.23 9.86 2.95
C LEU A 38 -16.49 8.48 3.57
N VAL A 39 -16.80 8.41 4.86
CA VAL A 39 -17.12 7.16 5.57
C VAL A 39 -18.29 6.44 4.87
N GLU A 40 -19.36 7.16 4.57
CA GLU A 40 -20.54 6.57 3.91
C GLU A 40 -20.22 6.09 2.48
N CYS A 41 -19.44 6.85 1.72
CA CYS A 41 -18.96 6.43 0.41
C CYS A 41 -18.13 5.13 0.50
N LEU A 42 -17.21 5.02 1.46
CA LEU A 42 -16.37 3.84 1.65
C LEU A 42 -17.15 2.60 2.14
N LYS A 43 -18.28 2.78 2.86
CA LYS A 43 -19.22 1.68 3.17
C LYS A 43 -19.88 1.13 1.91
N ASN A 44 -20.32 2.00 1.01
CA ASN A 44 -20.94 1.58 -0.27
C ASN A 44 -19.98 0.77 -1.17
N PHE A 45 -18.67 0.93 -0.99
CA PHE A 45 -17.64 0.09 -1.63
C PHE A 45 -17.34 -1.22 -0.87
N ASN A 46 -18.16 -1.60 0.13
CA ASN A 46 -18.00 -2.81 0.96
C ASN A 46 -16.60 -2.97 1.59
N LEU A 47 -15.96 -1.85 1.95
CA LEU A 47 -14.61 -1.89 2.50
C LEU A 47 -14.56 -2.29 3.98
N PHE A 48 -15.63 -2.03 4.74
CA PHE A 48 -15.69 -2.34 6.16
C PHE A 48 -16.24 -3.75 6.37
N GLU A 49 -15.63 -4.46 7.32
CA GLU A 49 -16.05 -5.78 7.78
C GLU A 49 -17.30 -5.66 8.66
N THR A 50 -18.17 -6.68 8.67
CA THR A 50 -19.30 -6.73 9.61
C THR A 50 -18.83 -7.18 11.00
N ASP A 51 -19.64 -6.93 12.03
CA ASP A 51 -19.29 -7.37 13.38
C ASP A 51 -19.19 -8.90 13.46
N GLU A 52 -20.02 -9.66 12.75
CA GLU A 52 -19.96 -11.13 12.70
C GLU A 52 -18.66 -11.63 12.06
N GLU A 53 -18.26 -11.02 10.93
CA GLU A 53 -17.00 -11.33 10.25
C GLU A 53 -15.79 -11.02 11.16
N MET A 54 -15.81 -9.88 11.88
CA MET A 54 -14.79 -9.51 12.85
C MET A 54 -14.70 -10.52 14.02
N HIS A 55 -15.84 -10.89 14.61
CA HIS A 55 -15.89 -11.88 15.70
C HIS A 55 -15.37 -13.25 15.25
N ALA A 56 -15.70 -13.68 14.02
CA ALA A 56 -15.19 -14.91 13.44
C ALA A 56 -13.65 -14.91 13.31
N ARG A 57 -13.05 -13.81 12.82
CA ARG A 57 -11.57 -13.68 12.76
C ARG A 57 -10.91 -13.73 14.13
N ILE A 58 -11.51 -13.09 15.14
CA ILE A 58 -11.00 -13.10 16.52
C ILE A 58 -11.04 -14.53 17.08
N GLU A 59 -12.10 -15.30 16.83
CA GLU A 59 -12.20 -16.71 17.23
C GLU A 59 -11.12 -17.57 16.56
N VAL A 60 -10.98 -17.46 15.24
CA VAL A 60 -9.97 -18.20 14.46
C VAL A 60 -8.56 -17.90 14.96
N LEU A 61 -8.21 -16.64 15.19
CA LEU A 61 -6.90 -16.25 15.75
C LEU A 61 -6.67 -16.80 17.16
N ARG A 62 -7.70 -16.83 18.02
CA ARG A 62 -7.59 -17.42 19.38
C ARG A 62 -7.36 -18.92 19.33
N LYS A 63 -8.03 -19.63 18.41
CA LYS A 63 -7.85 -21.08 18.19
C LYS A 63 -6.47 -21.39 17.63
N LEU A 64 -6.04 -20.69 16.60
CA LEU A 64 -4.69 -20.87 16.02
C LEU A 64 -3.57 -20.53 17.02
N ASN A 65 -3.69 -19.47 17.82
CA ASN A 65 -2.71 -19.18 18.88
C ASN A 65 -2.64 -20.30 19.93
N SER A 66 -3.78 -20.94 20.22
CA SER A 66 -3.83 -22.10 21.12
C SER A 66 -3.20 -23.35 20.49
N LEU A 67 -3.40 -23.58 19.19
CA LEU A 67 -2.72 -24.64 18.43
C LEU A 67 -1.20 -24.41 18.40
N VAL A 68 -0.73 -23.18 18.18
CA VAL A 68 0.71 -22.82 18.24
C VAL A 68 1.31 -23.17 19.59
N LYS A 69 0.69 -22.75 20.71
CA LYS A 69 1.16 -23.08 22.06
C LYS A 69 1.20 -24.60 22.33
N ASN A 70 0.17 -25.31 21.93
CA ASN A 70 0.08 -26.77 22.10
C ASN A 70 1.13 -27.51 21.24
N TRP A 71 1.39 -27.01 20.04
CA TRP A 71 2.44 -27.54 19.16
C TRP A 71 3.84 -27.28 19.73
N VAL A 72 4.15 -26.05 20.13
CA VAL A 72 5.45 -25.70 20.75
C VAL A 72 5.69 -26.55 22.00
N ARG A 73 4.66 -26.79 22.83
CA ARG A 73 4.75 -27.71 23.98
C ARG A 73 5.11 -29.14 23.55
N LYS A 74 4.40 -29.73 22.58
CA LYS A 74 4.70 -31.10 22.08
C LYS A 74 6.11 -31.23 21.49
N VAL A 75 6.58 -30.24 20.73
CA VAL A 75 7.96 -30.22 20.22
C VAL A 75 8.95 -30.15 21.39
N SER A 76 8.65 -29.34 22.41
CA SER A 76 9.48 -29.21 23.60
C SER A 76 9.59 -30.52 24.39
N GLU A 77 8.48 -31.24 24.60
CA GLU A 77 8.45 -32.55 25.26
C GLU A 77 9.34 -33.60 24.59
N SER A 78 9.61 -33.48 23.28
CA SER A 78 10.52 -34.36 22.55
C SER A 78 11.99 -33.93 22.53
N LYS A 79 12.29 -32.68 22.89
CA LYS A 79 13.63 -32.06 22.75
C LYS A 79 14.23 -31.55 24.07
N LEU A 80 13.43 -31.38 25.13
CA LEU A 80 13.82 -30.76 26.40
C LEU A 80 13.39 -31.62 27.61
N PRO A 81 14.04 -31.47 28.77
CA PRO A 81 13.56 -32.05 30.03
C PRO A 81 12.18 -31.50 30.43
N ALA A 82 11.35 -32.34 31.06
CA ALA A 82 9.97 -31.99 31.42
C ALA A 82 9.83 -30.69 32.23
N GLU A 83 10.75 -30.43 33.16
CA GLU A 83 10.81 -29.20 33.98
C GLU A 83 10.91 -27.91 33.14
N MET A 84 11.49 -27.98 31.93
CA MET A 84 11.61 -26.85 31.02
C MET A 84 10.41 -26.68 30.09
N CYS A 85 9.49 -27.66 30.03
CA CYS A 85 8.41 -27.69 29.04
C CYS A 85 7.16 -26.88 29.45
N GLU A 86 7.02 -26.49 30.72
CA GLU A 86 5.79 -25.82 31.18
C GLU A 86 5.65 -24.38 30.63
N ASN A 87 6.77 -23.65 30.53
CA ASN A 87 6.83 -22.21 30.26
C ASN A 87 7.39 -21.83 28.86
N VAL A 88 7.65 -22.79 27.98
CA VAL A 88 8.19 -22.55 26.62
C VAL A 88 7.38 -21.55 25.79
N GLY A 89 6.07 -21.46 26.04
CA GLY A 89 5.16 -20.51 25.41
C GLY A 89 4.98 -20.76 23.91
N GLY A 90 5.24 -19.73 23.10
CA GLY A 90 4.93 -19.69 21.67
C GLY A 90 3.71 -18.82 21.40
N LYS A 91 3.77 -18.00 20.33
CA LYS A 91 2.78 -16.94 20.09
C LYS A 91 2.52 -16.71 18.61
N LEU A 92 1.25 -16.53 18.26
CA LEU A 92 0.80 -16.08 16.94
C LEU A 92 0.65 -14.56 16.94
N PHE A 93 1.33 -13.90 16.01
CA PHE A 93 1.19 -12.47 15.74
C PHE A 93 0.40 -12.26 14.44
N THR A 94 -0.23 -11.10 14.29
CA THR A 94 -0.81 -10.65 13.01
C THR A 94 0.03 -9.51 12.43
N PHE A 95 0.05 -9.39 11.11
CA PHE A 95 0.67 -8.25 10.42
C PHE A 95 -0.19 -7.78 9.24
N GLY A 96 0.42 -7.05 8.31
CA GLY A 96 -0.17 -6.69 7.04
C GLY A 96 -1.47 -5.89 7.18
N SER A 97 -2.45 -6.18 6.31
CA SER A 97 -3.63 -5.30 6.20
C SER A 97 -4.60 -5.41 7.37
N TYR A 98 -4.69 -6.60 7.98
CA TYR A 98 -5.51 -6.87 9.16
C TYR A 98 -4.94 -6.16 10.40
N ARG A 99 -3.64 -6.31 10.69
CA ARG A 99 -2.98 -5.63 11.83
C ARG A 99 -3.09 -4.11 11.77
N LEU A 100 -3.01 -3.54 10.56
CA LEU A 100 -3.16 -2.10 10.33
C LEU A 100 -4.63 -1.61 10.39
N GLY A 101 -5.62 -2.48 10.60
CA GLY A 101 -7.05 -2.12 10.65
C GLY A 101 -7.62 -1.67 9.29
N VAL A 102 -7.02 -2.10 8.18
CA VAL A 102 -7.35 -1.68 6.80
C VAL A 102 -7.56 -2.84 5.83
N HIS A 103 -7.90 -4.02 6.36
CA HIS A 103 -8.40 -5.14 5.59
C HIS A 103 -9.83 -4.86 5.08
N THR A 104 -10.17 -5.46 3.95
CA THR A 104 -11.52 -5.42 3.37
C THR A 104 -12.25 -6.74 3.66
N ARG A 105 -13.57 -6.77 3.42
CA ARG A 105 -14.35 -8.02 3.46
C ARG A 105 -13.69 -9.07 2.57
N GLY A 106 -13.65 -10.31 3.05
CA GLY A 106 -13.01 -11.45 2.37
C GLY A 106 -11.48 -11.36 2.22
N ALA A 107 -10.79 -10.38 2.81
CA ALA A 107 -9.33 -10.37 2.80
C ALA A 107 -8.75 -11.51 3.65
N ASP A 108 -7.54 -11.90 3.31
CA ASP A 108 -6.66 -12.82 4.04
C ASP A 108 -6.20 -12.24 5.40
N ILE A 109 -5.74 -13.13 6.29
CA ILE A 109 -5.01 -12.73 7.50
C ILE A 109 -3.54 -13.14 7.38
N ASP A 110 -2.69 -12.13 7.25
CA ASP A 110 -1.24 -12.21 7.44
C ASP A 110 -0.90 -12.55 8.91
N THR A 111 -0.33 -13.73 9.17
CA THR A 111 0.06 -14.18 10.52
C THR A 111 1.48 -14.71 10.61
N LEU A 112 2.09 -14.58 11.80
CA LEU A 112 3.43 -15.04 12.09
C LEU A 112 3.42 -15.93 13.34
N CYS A 113 3.78 -17.20 13.17
CA CYS A 113 4.08 -18.11 14.26
C CYS A 113 5.50 -17.85 14.77
N VAL A 114 5.62 -17.46 16.04
CA VAL A 114 6.89 -17.20 16.73
C VAL A 114 7.12 -18.26 17.79
N ALA A 115 8.24 -18.97 17.68
CA ALA A 115 8.61 -20.06 18.58
C ALA A 115 10.02 -19.90 19.17
N PRO A 116 10.33 -20.58 20.30
CA PRO A 116 11.66 -20.52 20.91
C PRO A 116 12.73 -21.31 20.13
N ARG A 117 13.99 -21.12 20.51
CA ARG A 117 15.19 -21.54 19.77
C ARG A 117 15.34 -23.03 19.44
N HIS A 118 14.62 -23.91 20.13
CA HIS A 118 14.65 -25.38 19.93
C HIS A 118 13.56 -25.90 18.98
N VAL A 119 12.63 -25.03 18.56
CA VAL A 119 11.58 -25.37 17.58
C VAL A 119 12.08 -24.97 16.19
N ASP A 120 12.29 -25.96 15.33
CA ASP A 120 12.94 -25.78 14.04
C ASP A 120 11.92 -25.54 12.92
N ARG A 121 12.39 -24.96 11.81
CA ARG A 121 11.54 -24.70 10.63
C ARG A 121 11.00 -26.01 10.01
N SER A 122 11.74 -27.11 10.16
CA SER A 122 11.27 -28.46 9.81
C SER A 122 10.13 -28.95 10.69
N ASP A 123 10.09 -28.55 11.97
CA ASP A 123 8.98 -28.92 12.86
C ASP A 123 7.69 -28.17 12.44
N PHE A 124 7.84 -26.93 11.96
CA PHE A 124 6.73 -26.12 11.45
C PHE A 124 6.13 -26.69 10.16
N PHE A 125 6.97 -27.10 9.20
CA PHE A 125 6.46 -27.71 7.95
C PHE A 125 6.13 -29.21 8.06
N GLY A 126 6.62 -29.91 9.09
CA GLY A 126 6.19 -31.25 9.46
C GLY A 126 5.09 -31.23 10.54
N SER A 127 5.49 -31.36 11.80
CA SER A 127 4.57 -31.58 12.94
C SER A 127 3.46 -30.54 13.14
N PHE A 128 3.67 -29.25 12.80
CA PHE A 128 2.59 -28.24 12.85
C PHE A 128 1.66 -28.34 11.63
N TYR A 129 2.20 -28.60 10.45
CA TYR A 129 1.41 -28.87 9.24
C TYR A 129 0.50 -30.10 9.43
N ASP A 130 1.04 -31.19 9.99
CA ASP A 130 0.26 -32.38 10.33
C ASP A 130 -0.81 -32.10 11.41
N MET A 131 -0.52 -31.23 12.37
CA MET A 131 -1.51 -30.80 13.37
C MET A 131 -2.64 -29.97 12.74
N LEU A 132 -2.33 -29.07 11.82
CA LEU A 132 -3.34 -28.31 11.06
C LEU A 132 -4.17 -29.24 10.17
N LYS A 133 -3.53 -30.19 9.48
CA LYS A 133 -4.18 -31.17 8.60
C LYS A 133 -5.15 -32.10 9.33
N ALA A 134 -4.98 -32.27 10.65
CA ALA A 134 -5.85 -33.08 11.50
C ALA A 134 -7.04 -32.31 12.11
N ASP A 135 -7.10 -30.98 11.98
CA ASP A 135 -8.22 -30.15 12.43
C ASP A 135 -9.28 -30.08 11.32
N ASP A 136 -10.50 -30.54 11.63
CA ASP A 136 -11.64 -30.64 10.71
C ASP A 136 -12.17 -29.29 10.20
N LYS A 137 -11.68 -28.17 10.74
CA LYS A 137 -11.96 -26.80 10.27
C LYS A 137 -10.95 -26.29 9.25
N VAL A 138 -9.89 -27.05 8.96
CA VAL A 138 -8.84 -26.66 8.02
C VAL A 138 -9.15 -27.19 6.62
N THR A 139 -9.24 -26.28 5.65
CA THR A 139 -9.34 -26.60 4.22
C THR A 139 -8.25 -25.86 3.45
N ASP A 140 -8.07 -26.20 2.17
CA ASP A 140 -7.10 -25.56 1.24
C ASP A 140 -5.66 -25.46 1.77
N LEU A 141 -5.26 -26.39 2.65
CA LEU A 141 -3.96 -26.40 3.31
C LEU A 141 -2.84 -26.75 2.32
N HIS A 142 -1.87 -25.85 2.18
CA HIS A 142 -0.67 -26.05 1.37
C HIS A 142 0.56 -25.33 1.95
N ALA A 143 1.75 -25.90 1.76
CA ALA A 143 3.01 -25.34 2.24
C ALA A 143 3.91 -24.90 1.09
N VAL A 144 4.63 -23.78 1.26
CA VAL A 144 5.57 -23.24 0.27
C VAL A 144 6.92 -22.95 0.95
N GLU A 145 7.73 -24.00 1.11
CA GLU A 145 8.99 -23.96 1.87
C GLU A 145 10.14 -23.25 1.15
N ASP A 146 10.19 -23.38 -0.17
CA ASP A 146 11.23 -22.84 -1.06
C ASP A 146 11.03 -21.35 -1.40
N ALA A 147 9.95 -20.72 -0.92
CA ALA A 147 9.71 -19.29 -1.10
C ALA A 147 10.76 -18.42 -0.40
N PHE A 148 10.90 -17.18 -0.87
CA PHE A 148 11.76 -16.15 -0.29
C PHE A 148 11.46 -15.91 1.20
N VAL A 149 10.16 -15.93 1.54
CA VAL A 149 9.62 -16.03 2.90
C VAL A 149 8.73 -17.28 2.93
N PRO A 150 9.14 -18.37 3.62
CA PRO A 150 8.35 -19.60 3.67
C PRO A 150 7.02 -19.43 4.40
N VAL A 151 5.97 -20.05 3.88
CA VAL A 151 4.58 -19.86 4.35
C VAL A 151 3.80 -21.18 4.32
N ILE A 152 2.92 -21.38 5.31
CA ILE A 152 1.79 -22.31 5.21
C ILE A 152 0.54 -21.47 4.92
N LYS A 153 -0.20 -21.84 3.88
CA LYS A 153 -1.45 -21.20 3.47
C LYS A 153 -2.60 -22.17 3.74
N LEU A 154 -3.73 -21.65 4.25
CA LEU A 154 -4.92 -22.45 4.55
C LEU A 154 -6.17 -21.59 4.61
N LYS A 155 -7.33 -22.25 4.62
CA LYS A 155 -8.57 -21.70 5.18
C LYS A 155 -8.84 -22.35 6.52
N TYR A 156 -9.05 -21.56 7.56
CA TYR A 156 -9.52 -22.04 8.86
C TYR A 156 -10.95 -21.53 9.08
N ALA A 157 -11.92 -22.44 9.19
CA ALA A 157 -13.35 -22.12 9.27
C ALA A 157 -13.82 -21.15 8.17
N GLY A 158 -13.30 -21.32 6.95
CA GLY A 158 -13.62 -20.49 5.77
C GLY A 158 -12.84 -19.18 5.64
N ILE A 159 -12.00 -18.81 6.62
CA ILE A 159 -11.16 -17.60 6.59
C ILE A 159 -9.77 -17.94 6.04
N GLU A 160 -9.33 -17.25 4.99
CA GLU A 160 -7.98 -17.43 4.41
C GLU A 160 -6.89 -16.86 5.33
N LEU A 161 -5.83 -17.64 5.56
CA LEU A 161 -4.66 -17.24 6.34
C LEU A 161 -3.34 -17.62 5.65
N ASP A 162 -2.38 -16.71 5.79
CA ASP A 162 -0.97 -16.97 5.53
C ASP A 162 -0.25 -17.06 6.89
N ILE A 163 0.36 -18.21 7.20
CA ILE A 163 1.14 -18.43 8.41
C ILE A 163 2.63 -18.48 8.05
N LEU A 164 3.37 -17.44 8.43
CA LEU A 164 4.82 -17.40 8.40
C LEU A 164 5.42 -18.03 9.67
N PHE A 165 6.70 -18.38 9.63
CA PHE A 165 7.43 -18.87 10.80
C PHE A 165 8.74 -18.12 11.08
N ALA A 166 8.95 -17.77 12.35
CA ALA A 166 10.21 -17.26 12.88
C ALA A 166 10.59 -17.98 14.19
N ARG A 167 11.85 -18.43 14.25
CA ARG A 167 12.45 -19.04 15.45
C ARG A 167 13.31 -17.99 16.13
N LEU A 168 12.95 -17.54 17.34
CA LEU A 168 13.76 -16.56 18.09
C LEU A 168 14.94 -17.24 18.80
N ALA A 169 16.00 -16.49 19.07
CA ALA A 169 17.15 -16.93 19.87
C ALA A 169 16.87 -17.02 21.40
N LEU A 170 15.58 -17.11 21.78
CA LEU A 170 15.10 -17.14 23.17
C LEU A 170 14.83 -18.58 23.62
N LYS A 171 14.88 -18.83 24.94
CA LYS A 171 14.49 -20.13 25.53
C LYS A 171 12.96 -20.33 25.55
N GLU A 172 12.24 -19.24 25.73
CA GLU A 172 10.80 -19.16 25.96
C GLU A 172 10.25 -17.99 25.12
N VAL A 173 8.98 -18.06 24.72
CA VAL A 173 8.27 -16.97 24.03
C VAL A 173 6.99 -16.67 24.81
N PRO A 174 7.01 -15.73 25.77
CA PRO A 174 5.88 -15.45 26.65
C PRO A 174 4.75 -14.69 25.96
N ASP A 175 3.59 -14.60 26.63
CA ASP A 175 2.37 -14.00 26.06
C ASP A 175 2.47 -12.48 25.86
N ASP A 176 3.30 -11.80 26.64
CA ASP A 176 3.62 -10.38 26.53
C ASP A 176 4.75 -10.07 25.52
N GLN A 177 5.38 -11.09 24.92
CA GLN A 177 6.46 -10.92 23.95
C GLN A 177 6.08 -9.91 22.85
N THR A 178 6.92 -8.90 22.66
CA THR A 178 6.86 -7.96 21.53
C THR A 178 8.02 -8.23 20.57
N LEU A 179 7.95 -7.70 19.34
CA LEU A 179 8.95 -7.95 18.29
C LEU A 179 9.80 -6.71 17.97
N ASN A 180 9.63 -5.64 18.75
CA ASN A 180 10.12 -4.29 18.44
C ASN A 180 11.61 -4.10 18.71
N ASP A 181 12.20 -4.92 19.58
CA ASP A 181 13.62 -4.87 19.91
C ASP A 181 14.47 -5.42 18.74
N ASP A 182 15.44 -4.64 18.28
CA ASP A 182 16.37 -5.02 17.21
C ASP A 182 17.27 -6.20 17.62
N MET A 183 17.57 -6.35 18.92
CA MET A 183 18.38 -7.46 19.44
C MET A 183 17.74 -8.83 19.22
N LEU A 184 16.42 -8.90 19.02
CA LEU A 184 15.72 -10.14 18.65
C LEU A 184 16.17 -10.69 17.29
N LEU A 185 16.73 -9.85 16.39
CA LEU A 185 17.26 -10.28 15.10
C LEU A 185 18.65 -10.92 15.19
N LYS A 186 19.32 -10.82 16.35
CA LYS A 186 20.69 -11.31 16.53
C LYS A 186 20.73 -12.85 16.47
N ASN A 187 21.66 -13.37 15.66
CA ASN A 187 21.86 -14.81 15.43
C ASN A 187 20.64 -15.54 14.81
N LEU A 188 19.74 -14.82 14.14
CA LEU A 188 18.64 -15.43 13.40
C LEU A 188 19.04 -15.79 11.97
N ASP A 189 18.36 -16.78 11.39
CA ASP A 189 18.46 -17.08 9.97
C ASP A 189 17.70 -16.05 9.12
N ASP A 190 18.22 -15.77 7.93
CA ASP A 190 17.62 -14.96 6.87
C ASP A 190 16.10 -15.12 6.71
N LYS A 191 15.60 -16.36 6.71
CA LYS A 191 14.17 -16.63 6.53
C LYS A 191 13.37 -16.15 7.76
N SER A 192 13.87 -16.34 8.99
CA SER A 192 13.23 -15.80 10.21
C SER A 192 13.25 -14.29 10.27
N ILE A 193 14.35 -13.63 9.89
CA ILE A 193 14.45 -12.16 9.85
C ILE A 193 13.41 -11.58 8.87
N ARG A 194 13.30 -12.16 7.68
CA ARG A 194 12.29 -11.75 6.69
C ARG A 194 10.86 -11.97 7.18
N SER A 195 10.58 -13.07 7.87
CA SER A 195 9.27 -13.32 8.50
C SER A 195 8.92 -12.28 9.58
N LEU A 196 9.89 -11.89 10.42
CA LEU A 196 9.69 -10.91 11.50
C LEU A 196 9.42 -9.49 11.00
N ASN A 197 10.02 -9.11 9.87
CA ASN A 197 9.92 -7.75 9.32
C ASN A 197 8.47 -7.33 9.02
N GLY A 198 7.58 -8.26 8.64
CA GLY A 198 6.17 -7.97 8.40
C GLY A 198 5.47 -7.39 9.64
N CYS A 199 5.62 -8.07 10.79
CA CYS A 199 5.09 -7.62 12.08
C CYS A 199 5.77 -6.33 12.55
N ARG A 200 7.11 -6.30 12.52
CA ARG A 200 7.92 -5.15 12.98
C ARG A 200 7.53 -3.86 12.25
N VAL A 201 7.40 -3.90 10.92
CA VAL A 201 7.00 -2.74 10.12
C VAL A 201 5.57 -2.29 10.42
N ALA A 202 4.62 -3.21 10.58
CA ALA A 202 3.23 -2.86 10.90
C ALA A 202 3.13 -2.16 12.27
N ASP A 203 3.79 -2.71 13.30
CA ASP A 203 3.78 -2.15 14.65
C ASP A 203 4.55 -0.82 14.76
N GLU A 204 5.64 -0.64 14.01
CA GLU A 204 6.33 0.65 13.89
C GLU A 204 5.43 1.70 13.23
N ILE A 205 4.74 1.37 12.14
CA ILE A 205 3.81 2.31 11.47
C ILE A 205 2.72 2.78 12.45
N LEU A 206 2.12 1.86 13.21
CA LEU A 206 1.07 2.19 14.19
C LEU A 206 1.58 3.07 15.35
N ARG A 207 2.84 2.90 15.78
CA ARG A 207 3.48 3.75 16.80
C ARG A 207 3.95 5.10 16.25
N LEU A 208 4.08 5.24 14.93
CA LEU A 208 4.56 6.46 14.25
C LEU A 208 3.43 7.33 13.66
N VAL A 209 2.16 7.01 13.94
CA VAL A 209 0.98 7.84 13.59
C VAL A 209 0.30 8.39 14.85
N PRO A 210 -0.16 9.66 14.83
CA PRO A 210 -0.75 10.31 16.01
C PRO A 210 -2.12 9.76 16.39
N TYR A 211 -2.94 9.36 15.40
CA TYR A 211 -4.28 8.80 15.59
C TYR A 211 -4.51 7.61 14.63
N PRO A 212 -4.39 6.36 15.11
CA PRO A 212 -4.51 5.16 14.27
C PRO A 212 -5.83 5.05 13.50
N GLU A 213 -6.96 5.48 14.07
CA GLU A 213 -8.27 5.45 13.40
C GLU A 213 -8.32 6.36 12.16
N ALA A 214 -7.81 7.60 12.28
CA ALA A 214 -7.77 8.55 11.18
C ALA A 214 -6.80 8.10 10.08
N PHE A 215 -5.66 7.53 10.48
CA PHE A 215 -4.72 6.86 9.59
C PHE A 215 -5.40 5.70 8.83
N ALA A 216 -6.08 4.79 9.52
CA ALA A 216 -6.71 3.61 8.93
C ALA A 216 -7.80 3.99 7.92
N LEU A 217 -8.64 4.97 8.26
CA LEU A 217 -9.70 5.46 7.36
C LEU A 217 -9.12 6.16 6.11
N CYS A 218 -8.08 6.99 6.27
CA CYS A 218 -7.38 7.59 5.13
C CYS A 218 -6.69 6.53 4.25
N LEU A 219 -6.08 5.51 4.86
CA LEU A 219 -5.41 4.43 4.15
C LEU A 219 -6.41 3.51 3.42
N ARG A 220 -7.60 3.26 3.97
CA ARG A 220 -8.71 2.57 3.26
C ARG A 220 -9.07 3.31 1.96
N ALA A 221 -9.23 4.63 2.04
CA ALA A 221 -9.50 5.47 0.87
C ALA A 221 -8.36 5.45 -0.16
N VAL A 222 -7.11 5.63 0.26
CA VAL A 222 -5.94 5.59 -0.63
C VAL A 222 -5.78 4.22 -1.30
N LYS A 223 -6.01 3.12 -0.58
CA LYS A 223 -5.96 1.76 -1.15
C LYS A 223 -7.05 1.53 -2.20
N LEU A 224 -8.28 1.99 -1.97
CA LEU A 224 -9.36 1.91 -2.96
C LEU A 224 -9.02 2.73 -4.21
N TRP A 225 -8.64 4.00 -4.02
CA TRP A 225 -8.21 4.89 -5.10
C TRP A 225 -7.07 4.28 -5.92
N ALA A 226 -6.00 3.81 -5.29
CA ALA A 226 -4.84 3.24 -5.98
C ALA A 226 -5.17 1.97 -6.77
N LYS A 227 -6.06 1.10 -6.26
CA LYS A 227 -6.57 -0.06 -6.99
C LYS A 227 -7.39 0.37 -8.22
N ASN A 228 -8.34 1.29 -8.03
CA ASN A 228 -9.26 1.73 -9.08
C ASN A 228 -8.60 2.59 -10.16
N HIS A 229 -7.45 3.20 -9.86
CA HIS A 229 -6.57 3.89 -10.81
C HIS A 229 -5.49 3.00 -11.44
N GLY A 230 -5.44 1.70 -11.11
CA GLY A 230 -4.50 0.74 -11.73
C GLY A 230 -3.04 0.90 -11.29
N ILE A 231 -2.78 1.42 -10.08
CA ILE A 231 -1.42 1.70 -9.57
C ILE A 231 -1.12 0.98 -8.24
N TYR A 232 -1.69 -0.20 -8.05
CA TYR A 232 -1.51 -1.05 -6.86
C TYR A 232 -0.90 -2.41 -7.25
N SER A 233 0.43 -2.50 -7.32
CA SER A 233 1.20 -3.77 -7.43
C SER A 233 2.70 -3.53 -7.31
N ASN A 234 3.33 -4.02 -6.23
CA ASN A 234 4.79 -3.92 -6.06
C ASN A 234 5.58 -4.77 -7.07
N VAL A 235 5.03 -5.91 -7.49
CA VAL A 235 5.68 -6.83 -8.44
C VAL A 235 5.84 -6.17 -9.81
N LEU A 236 4.86 -5.36 -10.21
CA LEU A 236 4.78 -4.69 -11.51
C LEU A 236 5.37 -3.26 -11.50
N GLY A 237 6.04 -2.85 -10.41
CA GLY A 237 6.73 -1.56 -10.30
C GLY A 237 5.85 -0.40 -9.81
N PHE A 238 4.64 -0.67 -9.34
CA PHE A 238 3.83 0.30 -8.57
C PHE A 238 4.02 0.09 -7.06
N LEU A 239 3.18 0.71 -6.22
CA LEU A 239 3.32 0.60 -4.76
C LEU A 239 2.47 -0.56 -4.20
N GLY A 240 3.03 -1.25 -3.20
CA GLY A 240 2.31 -2.26 -2.41
C GLY A 240 1.60 -1.67 -1.19
N GLY A 241 0.83 -2.50 -0.47
CA GLY A 241 0.02 -2.07 0.68
C GLY A 241 0.81 -1.39 1.80
N VAL A 242 1.99 -1.93 2.15
CA VAL A 242 2.88 -1.35 3.16
C VAL A 242 3.46 0.01 2.74
N THR A 243 3.75 0.17 1.45
CA THR A 243 4.27 1.43 0.89
C THR A 243 3.19 2.52 0.93
N TRP A 244 1.95 2.20 0.56
CA TRP A 244 0.82 3.12 0.73
C TRP A 244 0.59 3.48 2.20
N ALA A 245 0.74 2.51 3.13
CA ALA A 245 0.68 2.77 4.56
C ALA A 245 1.75 3.76 5.03
N ILE A 246 3.00 3.61 4.58
CA ILE A 246 4.09 4.55 4.91
C ILE A 246 3.80 5.97 4.40
N LEU A 247 3.29 6.12 3.17
CA LEU A 247 2.92 7.43 2.62
C LEU A 247 1.77 8.11 3.42
N VAL A 248 0.74 7.35 3.79
CA VAL A 248 -0.36 7.87 4.62
C VAL A 248 0.12 8.20 6.04
N ALA A 249 0.96 7.35 6.64
CA ALA A 249 1.55 7.60 7.96
C ALA A 249 2.37 8.90 7.96
N ARG A 250 3.20 9.13 6.92
CA ARG A 250 3.95 10.38 6.77
C ARG A 250 3.04 11.59 6.63
N THR A 251 1.90 11.45 5.94
CA THR A 251 0.89 12.51 5.85
C THR A 251 0.28 12.83 7.22
N CYS A 252 -0.01 11.80 8.03
CA CYS A 252 -0.51 11.98 9.39
C CYS A 252 0.50 12.69 10.30
N GLN A 253 1.80 12.36 10.19
CA GLN A 253 2.87 13.08 10.91
C GLN A 253 2.92 14.58 10.56
N LEU A 254 2.72 14.92 9.28
CA LEU A 254 2.76 16.31 8.81
C LEU A 254 1.51 17.12 9.16
N TYR A 255 0.39 16.45 9.45
CA TYR A 255 -0.92 17.05 9.74
C TYR A 255 -1.62 16.32 10.90
N PRO A 256 -1.05 16.32 12.12
CA PRO A 256 -1.44 15.38 13.18
C PRO A 256 -2.89 15.51 13.63
N ASN A 257 -3.48 16.70 13.57
CA ASN A 257 -4.86 16.96 14.01
C ASN A 257 -5.88 16.98 12.86
N ALA A 258 -5.47 16.69 11.62
CA ALA A 258 -6.37 16.77 10.47
C ALA A 258 -7.37 15.61 10.43
N SER A 259 -8.59 15.88 9.95
CA SER A 259 -9.59 14.84 9.70
C SER A 259 -9.18 13.91 8.56
N PRO A 260 -9.74 12.69 8.46
CA PRO A 260 -9.54 11.78 7.33
C PRO A 260 -9.77 12.42 5.95
N SER A 261 -10.81 13.24 5.78
CA SER A 261 -11.06 13.97 4.52
C SER A 261 -9.98 15.00 4.18
N LYS A 262 -9.35 15.59 5.20
CA LYS A 262 -8.30 16.60 5.08
C LYS A 262 -6.92 15.95 4.91
N LEU A 263 -6.66 14.85 5.61
CA LEU A 263 -5.50 13.97 5.41
C LEU A 263 -5.45 13.48 3.96
N LEU A 264 -6.57 13.05 3.38
CA LEU A 264 -6.61 12.58 1.98
C LEU A 264 -6.30 13.71 0.97
N LEU A 265 -6.81 14.94 1.20
CA LEU A 265 -6.42 16.11 0.39
C LEU A 265 -4.92 16.42 0.52
N LYS A 266 -4.40 16.36 1.76
CA LYS A 266 -2.99 16.65 2.04
C LYS A 266 -2.04 15.56 1.54
N PHE A 267 -2.46 14.31 1.50
CA PHE A 267 -1.73 13.18 0.92
C PHE A 267 -1.39 13.45 -0.54
N PHE A 268 -2.39 13.78 -1.37
CA PHE A 268 -2.15 14.12 -2.77
C PHE A 268 -1.28 15.36 -2.91
N LEU A 269 -1.56 16.42 -2.14
CA LEU A 269 -0.75 17.64 -2.18
C LEU A 269 0.73 17.36 -1.90
N VAL A 270 1.04 16.68 -0.78
CA VAL A 270 2.41 16.37 -0.36
C VAL A 270 3.15 15.58 -1.44
N PHE A 271 2.59 14.48 -1.94
CA PHE A 271 3.32 13.60 -2.87
C PHE A 271 3.32 14.05 -4.34
N VAL A 272 2.41 14.96 -4.73
CA VAL A 272 2.52 15.71 -6.00
C VAL A 272 3.67 16.73 -5.94
N THR A 273 3.90 17.37 -4.79
CA THR A 273 4.97 18.36 -4.59
C THR A 273 6.29 17.76 -4.08
N TRP A 274 6.36 16.45 -3.85
CA TRP A 274 7.54 15.81 -3.26
C TRP A 274 8.71 15.76 -4.26
N GLU A 275 9.88 16.20 -3.81
CA GLU A 275 11.10 16.31 -4.62
C GLU A 275 11.82 14.95 -4.77
N TRP A 276 11.17 14.02 -5.49
CA TRP A 276 11.73 12.71 -5.80
C TRP A 276 13.07 12.84 -6.58
N PRO A 277 14.17 12.21 -6.13
CA PRO A 277 14.20 10.98 -5.32
C PRO A 277 14.52 11.18 -3.82
N LEU A 278 14.20 12.32 -3.18
CA LEU A 278 14.32 12.42 -1.72
C LEU A 278 13.50 11.30 -1.02
N PRO A 279 14.04 10.60 -0.01
CA PRO A 279 13.38 9.45 0.59
C PRO A 279 12.26 9.84 1.54
N VAL A 280 11.14 9.12 1.46
CA VAL A 280 10.10 9.18 2.50
C VAL A 280 10.52 8.30 3.67
N VAL A 281 10.66 8.91 4.85
CA VAL A 281 11.05 8.27 6.11
C VAL A 281 10.07 8.66 7.23
N LEU A 282 9.82 7.74 8.17
CA LEU A 282 8.86 7.94 9.28
C LEU A 282 9.51 8.19 10.63
N LYS A 283 10.79 7.88 10.81
CA LYS A 283 11.55 8.13 12.05
C LYS A 283 12.99 8.43 11.71
N ASP A 284 13.75 8.92 12.70
CA ASP A 284 15.18 9.18 12.48
C ASP A 284 15.92 7.86 12.19
N MET A 285 16.86 7.96 11.27
CA MET A 285 17.66 6.87 10.75
C MET A 285 19.04 6.82 11.38
N ASP A 286 19.34 7.69 12.36
CA ASP A 286 20.64 7.70 13.03
C ASP A 286 21.02 6.29 13.54
N THR A 287 22.24 5.90 13.20
CA THR A 287 22.82 4.60 13.50
C THR A 287 23.76 4.67 14.70
N SER A 288 24.05 5.87 15.22
CA SER A 288 25.03 6.12 16.29
C SER A 288 24.81 5.31 17.57
N ALA A 289 23.54 5.03 17.91
CA ALA A 289 23.14 4.27 19.09
C ALA A 289 22.71 2.82 18.82
N ARG A 290 22.86 2.32 17.58
CA ARG A 290 22.38 0.98 17.22
C ARG A 290 23.33 -0.11 17.73
N PRO A 291 22.81 -1.23 18.29
CA PRO A 291 23.64 -2.35 18.68
C PRO A 291 24.29 -3.01 17.46
N ASP A 292 25.51 -3.53 17.62
CA ASP A 292 26.16 -4.34 16.60
C ASP A 292 25.47 -5.71 16.47
N ILE A 293 24.68 -5.83 15.40
CA ILE A 293 23.99 -7.04 14.94
C ILE A 293 24.60 -7.52 13.61
N GLY A 294 25.90 -7.28 13.41
CA GLY A 294 26.68 -7.82 12.30
C GLY A 294 26.21 -7.36 10.91
N ASN A 295 26.11 -8.31 9.98
CA ASN A 295 25.85 -8.04 8.55
C ASN A 295 24.47 -7.42 8.26
N LEU A 296 23.53 -7.39 9.21
CA LEU A 296 22.24 -6.71 9.01
C LEU A 296 22.40 -5.20 8.78
N GLN A 297 23.49 -4.61 9.27
CA GLN A 297 23.81 -3.20 8.98
C GLN A 297 24.10 -2.96 7.49
N GLU A 298 24.60 -3.96 6.76
CA GLU A 298 24.81 -3.88 5.30
C GLU A 298 23.50 -3.95 4.50
N LEU A 299 22.41 -4.43 5.11
CA LEU A 299 21.09 -4.53 4.49
C LEU A 299 20.30 -3.22 4.58
N VAL A 300 20.69 -2.30 5.46
CA VAL A 300 20.10 -0.95 5.59
C VAL A 300 20.26 -0.19 4.28
N TRP A 301 19.21 0.53 3.89
CA TRP A 301 19.25 1.43 2.74
C TRP A 301 20.02 2.71 3.07
N ASP A 302 21.11 2.96 2.37
CA ASP A 302 21.86 4.21 2.50
C ASP A 302 22.57 4.56 1.18
N PRO A 303 22.08 5.56 0.40
CA PRO A 303 22.69 5.95 -0.86
C PRO A 303 24.08 6.59 -0.70
N ARG A 304 24.47 7.01 0.51
CA ARG A 304 25.82 7.53 0.77
C ARG A 304 26.84 6.38 0.68
N ILE A 305 26.50 5.23 1.25
CA ILE A 305 27.37 4.04 1.35
C ILE A 305 27.16 3.11 0.14
N ARG A 306 25.91 2.80 -0.20
CA ARG A 306 25.56 1.79 -1.20
C ARG A 306 25.33 2.42 -2.58
N GLY A 307 26.19 2.07 -3.53
CA GLY A 307 26.11 2.60 -4.90
C GLY A 307 24.80 2.28 -5.63
N SER A 308 24.21 1.10 -5.38
CA SER A 308 22.90 0.67 -5.93
C SER A 308 21.77 1.63 -5.57
N ASP A 309 21.79 2.10 -4.33
CA ASP A 309 20.67 2.78 -3.69
C ASP A 309 20.47 4.21 -4.25
N ARG A 310 21.53 4.76 -4.86
CA ARG A 310 21.55 6.06 -5.56
C ARG A 310 20.66 6.10 -6.80
N PHE A 311 20.31 4.94 -7.35
CA PHE A 311 19.50 4.83 -8.57
C PHE A 311 17.99 4.64 -8.29
N HIS A 312 17.57 4.57 -7.02
CA HIS A 312 16.15 4.44 -6.68
C HIS A 312 15.37 5.73 -7.01
N LEU A 313 14.30 5.59 -7.79
CA LEU A 313 13.57 6.73 -8.37
C LEU A 313 12.54 7.37 -7.44
N MET A 314 12.00 6.61 -6.49
CA MET A 314 10.92 7.02 -5.59
C MET A 314 11.07 6.33 -4.20
N PRO A 315 12.19 6.52 -3.48
CA PRO A 315 12.49 5.71 -2.29
C PRO A 315 11.52 5.99 -1.13
N ILE A 316 10.94 4.91 -0.59
CA ILE A 316 10.00 4.95 0.55
C ILE A 316 10.43 3.86 1.53
N LEU A 317 11.00 4.27 2.67
CA LEU A 317 11.72 3.35 3.55
C LEU A 317 10.80 2.71 4.60
N THR A 318 11.01 1.41 4.85
CA THR A 318 10.36 0.73 5.97
C THR A 318 10.94 1.23 7.30
N PRO A 319 10.12 1.52 8.33
CA PRO A 319 10.59 2.09 9.60
C PRO A 319 11.25 1.10 10.56
N ALA A 320 11.19 -0.21 10.32
CA ALA A 320 11.85 -1.21 11.16
C ALA A 320 13.24 -1.57 10.63
N PHE A 321 14.22 -1.70 11.52
CA PHE A 321 15.56 -2.19 11.19
C PHE A 321 15.52 -3.69 10.76
N PRO A 322 16.31 -4.10 9.74
CA PRO A 322 17.07 -3.25 8.82
C PRO A 322 16.15 -2.54 7.84
N GLU A 323 16.22 -1.21 7.79
CA GLU A 323 15.33 -0.38 6.99
C GLU A 323 15.65 -0.51 5.50
N GLN A 324 14.66 -0.89 4.70
CA GLN A 324 14.83 -1.13 3.28
C GLN A 324 13.94 -0.20 2.45
N ASN A 325 14.35 0.08 1.22
CA ASN A 325 13.49 0.77 0.27
C ASN A 325 12.36 -0.16 -0.18
N SER A 326 11.11 0.15 0.16
CA SER A 326 9.93 -0.64 -0.23
C SER A 326 9.54 -0.52 -1.72
N THR A 327 10.20 0.36 -2.49
CA THR A 327 9.87 0.71 -3.88
C THR A 327 11.01 0.47 -4.87
N PHE A 328 11.93 -0.46 -4.59
CA PHE A 328 13.06 -0.77 -5.48
C PHE A 328 12.65 -1.23 -6.89
N ASN A 329 11.39 -1.64 -7.11
CA ASN A 329 10.84 -2.01 -8.42
C ASN A 329 10.32 -0.83 -9.26
N VAL A 330 10.23 0.40 -8.71
CA VAL A 330 9.68 1.55 -9.44
C VAL A 330 10.59 1.95 -10.61
N THR A 331 9.97 2.06 -11.78
CA THR A 331 10.59 2.46 -13.07
C THR A 331 10.26 3.91 -13.42
N ASN A 332 10.82 4.45 -14.52
CA ASN A 332 10.52 5.82 -14.93
C ASN A 332 9.06 5.98 -15.39
N SER A 333 8.51 4.99 -16.09
CA SER A 333 7.11 5.00 -16.52
C SER A 333 6.18 4.93 -15.32
N THR A 334 6.38 3.95 -14.43
CA THR A 334 5.52 3.74 -13.26
C THR A 334 5.55 4.93 -12.30
N ARG A 335 6.73 5.52 -12.02
CA ARG A 335 6.84 6.81 -11.30
C ARG A 335 6.03 7.91 -11.98
N SER A 336 6.17 8.07 -13.30
CA SER A 336 5.47 9.11 -14.07
C SER A 336 3.96 8.91 -14.08
N ILE A 337 3.49 7.65 -14.14
CA ILE A 337 2.07 7.29 -14.04
C ILE A 337 1.54 7.67 -12.67
N MET A 338 2.17 7.21 -11.58
CA MET A 338 1.73 7.48 -10.20
C MET A 338 1.67 8.98 -9.88
N ILE A 339 2.68 9.77 -10.27
CA ILE A 339 2.67 11.23 -10.08
C ILE A 339 1.50 11.87 -10.83
N ASN A 340 1.15 11.38 -12.02
CA ASN A 340 0.02 11.92 -12.78
C ASN A 340 -1.34 11.48 -12.21
N GLU A 341 -1.47 10.26 -11.67
CA GLU A 341 -2.69 9.87 -10.94
C GLU A 341 -2.86 10.72 -9.66
N MET A 342 -1.79 10.97 -8.92
CA MET A 342 -1.85 11.82 -7.72
C MET A 342 -2.23 13.27 -8.05
N LYS A 343 -1.82 13.79 -9.23
CA LYS A 343 -2.28 15.10 -9.73
C LYS A 343 -3.77 15.09 -10.07
N GLU A 344 -4.27 14.06 -10.76
CA GLU A 344 -5.71 13.93 -11.05
C GLU A 344 -6.52 13.80 -9.74
N GLY A 345 -6.03 13.01 -8.78
CA GLY A 345 -6.60 12.91 -7.43
C GLY A 345 -6.62 14.24 -6.69
N LEU A 346 -5.56 15.06 -6.78
CA LEU A 346 -5.53 16.39 -6.17
C LEU A 346 -6.58 17.34 -6.76
N GLU A 347 -6.77 17.34 -8.08
CA GLU A 347 -7.80 18.18 -8.70
C GLU A 347 -9.23 17.68 -8.36
N ILE A 348 -9.46 16.35 -8.33
CA ILE A 348 -10.74 15.80 -7.87
C ILE A 348 -11.00 16.17 -6.40
N MET A 349 -9.98 16.14 -5.54
CA MET A 349 -10.11 16.57 -4.15
C MET A 349 -10.43 18.07 -4.02
N LYS A 350 -9.88 18.93 -4.88
CA LYS A 350 -10.27 20.35 -4.96
C LYS A 350 -11.70 20.57 -5.44
N ASP A 351 -12.24 19.67 -6.26
CA ASP A 351 -13.66 19.69 -6.69
C ASP A 351 -14.62 19.14 -5.61
N ILE A 352 -14.17 18.27 -4.70
CA ILE A 352 -14.98 17.74 -3.57
C ILE A 352 -15.07 18.76 -2.43
N TYR A 353 -13.92 19.35 -2.08
CA TYR A 353 -13.90 20.70 -1.52
C TYR A 353 -14.49 21.64 -2.58
N GLU A 354 -14.94 22.86 -2.27
CA GLU A 354 -15.62 23.74 -3.27
C GLU A 354 -17.00 23.24 -3.77
N GLY A 355 -17.33 21.94 -3.72
CA GLY A 355 -18.67 21.39 -3.93
C GLY A 355 -19.08 21.15 -5.39
N ARG A 356 -18.11 20.86 -6.27
CA ARG A 356 -18.31 20.50 -7.68
C ARG A 356 -18.30 18.99 -7.96
N ALA A 357 -17.95 18.16 -6.98
CA ALA A 357 -17.87 16.71 -7.12
C ALA A 357 -18.19 15.99 -5.81
N GLU A 358 -18.63 14.73 -5.96
CA GLU A 358 -18.83 13.80 -4.85
C GLU A 358 -17.64 12.85 -4.71
N TRP A 359 -17.53 12.21 -3.53
CA TRP A 359 -16.47 11.24 -3.24
C TRP A 359 -16.39 10.07 -4.24
N SER A 360 -17.50 9.67 -4.85
CA SER A 360 -17.53 8.62 -5.88
C SER A 360 -16.57 8.93 -7.04
N LYS A 361 -16.47 10.19 -7.47
CA LYS A 361 -15.60 10.64 -8.58
C LYS A 361 -14.13 10.30 -8.34
N LEU A 362 -13.68 10.31 -7.07
CA LEU A 362 -12.32 9.94 -6.68
C LEU A 362 -12.08 8.43 -6.74
N PHE A 363 -13.12 7.63 -6.52
CA PHE A 363 -13.04 6.17 -6.44
C PHE A 363 -13.58 5.45 -7.69
N GLU A 364 -14.02 6.17 -8.72
CA GLU A 364 -14.43 5.57 -10.00
C GLU A 364 -13.26 4.88 -10.71
N GLU A 365 -13.41 3.57 -11.00
CA GLU A 365 -12.44 2.76 -11.75
C GLU A 365 -12.12 3.41 -13.09
N VAL A 366 -10.84 3.60 -13.41
CA VAL A 366 -10.40 4.24 -14.65
C VAL A 366 -10.22 3.20 -15.75
N ASN A 367 -10.94 3.35 -16.86
CA ASN A 367 -10.82 2.47 -18.01
C ASN A 367 -9.45 2.61 -18.68
N PHE A 368 -8.56 1.67 -18.36
CA PHE A 368 -7.20 1.58 -18.90
C PHE A 368 -7.16 1.58 -20.43
N PHE A 369 -8.07 0.88 -21.09
CA PHE A 369 -8.10 0.75 -22.56
C PHE A 369 -8.46 2.05 -23.27
N THR A 370 -9.14 2.98 -22.60
CA THR A 370 -9.43 4.30 -23.17
C THR A 370 -8.22 5.24 -23.19
N ARG A 371 -7.24 5.00 -22.29
CA ARG A 371 -6.08 5.87 -22.06
C ARG A 371 -5.05 5.82 -23.19
N TYR A 372 -4.81 4.63 -23.76
CA TYR A 372 -3.80 4.41 -24.80
C TYR A 372 -4.42 4.10 -26.16
N LYS A 373 -3.64 4.27 -27.24
CA LYS A 373 -4.03 3.84 -28.60
C LYS A 373 -3.45 2.48 -28.99
N HIS A 374 -2.37 2.10 -28.34
CA HIS A 374 -1.49 1.00 -28.69
C HIS A 374 -1.20 0.19 -27.43
N PHE A 375 -1.17 -1.12 -27.55
CA PHE A 375 -0.94 -2.05 -26.46
C PHE A 375 -0.03 -3.19 -26.91
N ILE A 376 0.59 -3.84 -25.94
CA ILE A 376 1.10 -5.21 -26.05
C ILE A 376 0.17 -6.08 -25.21
N SER A 377 -0.40 -7.13 -25.80
CA SER A 377 -0.96 -8.25 -25.05
C SER A 377 0.17 -9.19 -24.64
N LEU A 378 0.16 -9.65 -23.39
CA LEU A 378 1.08 -10.65 -22.87
C LEU A 378 0.26 -11.83 -22.37
N THR A 379 0.30 -12.94 -23.08
CA THR A 379 -0.42 -14.18 -22.74
C THR A 379 0.54 -15.15 -22.06
N CYS A 380 0.22 -15.56 -20.83
CA CYS A 380 0.87 -16.69 -20.15
C CYS A 380 -0.07 -17.89 -20.24
N ALA A 381 0.42 -19.00 -20.77
CA ALA A 381 -0.33 -20.24 -20.96
C ALA A 381 0.38 -21.43 -20.32
N ALA A 382 -0.39 -22.36 -19.75
CA ALA A 382 0.11 -23.70 -19.43
C ALA A 382 -0.91 -24.81 -19.75
N ARG A 383 -0.44 -26.06 -19.79
CA ARG A 383 -1.28 -27.25 -20.07
C ARG A 383 -2.16 -27.68 -18.89
N THR A 384 -1.80 -27.32 -17.65
CA THR A 384 -2.52 -27.68 -16.43
C THR A 384 -2.71 -26.45 -15.54
N GLU A 385 -3.67 -26.49 -14.62
CA GLU A 385 -3.90 -25.38 -13.67
C GLU A 385 -2.75 -25.22 -12.65
N GLU A 386 -2.12 -26.33 -12.24
CA GLU A 386 -0.97 -26.32 -11.33
C GLU A 386 0.26 -25.66 -11.97
N ASP A 387 0.62 -26.08 -13.19
CA ASP A 387 1.71 -25.45 -13.95
C ASP A 387 1.39 -23.98 -14.24
N HIS A 388 0.13 -23.67 -14.58
CA HIS A 388 -0.30 -22.31 -14.85
C HIS A 388 -0.12 -21.42 -13.63
N LEU A 389 -0.55 -21.84 -12.44
CA LEU A 389 -0.42 -21.06 -11.21
C LEU A 389 1.05 -20.71 -10.92
N ILE A 390 1.93 -21.71 -10.98
CA ILE A 390 3.38 -21.54 -10.74
C ILE A 390 3.99 -20.62 -11.81
N PHE A 391 3.68 -20.86 -13.07
CA PHE A 391 4.28 -20.16 -14.20
C PHE A 391 3.76 -18.72 -14.34
N CYS A 392 2.46 -18.49 -14.12
CA CYS A 392 1.81 -17.18 -14.16
C CYS A 392 2.45 -16.22 -13.15
N GLY A 393 2.64 -16.65 -11.89
CA GLY A 393 3.33 -15.85 -10.88
C GLY A 393 4.82 -15.62 -11.19
N PHE A 394 5.50 -16.61 -11.79
CA PHE A 394 6.88 -16.42 -12.27
C PHE A 394 6.96 -15.38 -13.40
N VAL A 395 6.10 -15.46 -14.42
CA VAL A 395 6.04 -14.53 -15.55
C VAL A 395 5.73 -13.12 -15.05
N GLU A 396 4.75 -12.97 -14.15
CA GLU A 396 4.40 -11.69 -13.52
C GLU A 396 5.62 -11.04 -12.83
N SER A 397 6.44 -11.84 -12.11
CA SER A 397 7.70 -11.37 -11.49
C SER A 397 8.73 -10.81 -12.48
N LYS A 398 8.60 -11.14 -13.77
CA LYS A 398 9.51 -10.71 -14.84
C LYS A 398 8.97 -9.57 -15.70
N ILE A 399 7.66 -9.27 -15.71
CA ILE A 399 7.07 -8.24 -16.60
C ILE A 399 7.78 -6.89 -16.48
N ARG A 400 8.22 -6.51 -15.28
CA ARG A 400 9.04 -5.29 -15.03
C ARG A 400 10.32 -5.21 -15.88
N HIS A 401 10.93 -6.33 -16.28
CA HIS A 401 12.09 -6.36 -17.15
C HIS A 401 11.74 -6.00 -18.60
N LEU A 402 10.55 -6.40 -19.09
CA LEU A 402 10.01 -5.95 -20.37
C LEU A 402 9.71 -4.44 -20.33
N ILE A 403 9.09 -3.93 -19.26
CA ILE A 403 8.88 -2.49 -19.08
C ILE A 403 10.21 -1.73 -19.13
N GLY A 404 11.24 -2.23 -18.43
CA GLY A 404 12.58 -1.64 -18.48
C GLY A 404 13.26 -1.75 -19.85
N ALA A 405 12.92 -2.74 -20.69
CA ALA A 405 13.39 -2.83 -22.07
C ALA A 405 12.69 -1.81 -22.98
N LEU A 406 11.35 -1.71 -22.87
CA LEU A 406 10.54 -0.73 -23.57
C LEU A 406 10.95 0.71 -23.21
N GLU A 407 11.28 1.00 -21.95
CA GLU A 407 11.82 2.31 -21.52
C GLU A 407 13.17 2.69 -22.15
N ARG A 408 13.94 1.72 -22.67
CA ARG A 408 15.19 1.99 -23.40
C ARG A 408 14.98 2.18 -24.90
N ASN A 409 13.82 1.78 -25.43
CA ASN A 409 13.47 2.01 -26.83
C ASN A 409 13.14 3.50 -27.01
N GLN A 410 13.96 4.21 -27.78
CA GLN A 410 13.81 5.66 -27.96
C GLN A 410 12.46 6.07 -28.59
N GLY A 411 11.78 5.14 -29.28
CA GLY A 411 10.46 5.35 -29.83
C GLY A 411 9.33 5.37 -28.79
N ILE A 412 9.56 4.86 -27.58
CA ILE A 412 8.54 4.73 -26.53
C ILE A 412 8.76 5.80 -25.46
N SER A 413 7.76 6.65 -25.25
CA SER A 413 7.79 7.67 -24.20
C SER A 413 7.21 7.17 -22.87
N LEU A 414 6.37 6.12 -22.89
CA LEU A 414 5.79 5.51 -21.70
C LEU A 414 5.35 4.06 -21.97
N ALA A 415 5.66 3.15 -21.05
CA ALA A 415 5.08 1.81 -21.00
C ALA A 415 4.32 1.59 -19.68
N HIS A 416 3.01 1.37 -19.77
CA HIS A 416 2.11 1.22 -18.62
C HIS A 416 1.55 -0.20 -18.57
N ILE A 417 2.10 -1.08 -17.73
CA ILE A 417 1.48 -2.38 -17.41
C ILE A 417 0.20 -2.16 -16.59
N ASN A 418 -0.93 -2.72 -17.04
CA ASN A 418 -2.12 -2.83 -16.21
C ASN A 418 -1.92 -3.93 -15.16
N PRO A 419 -2.07 -3.66 -13.85
CA PRO A 419 -1.98 -4.71 -12.82
C PRO A 419 -3.08 -5.77 -12.88
N ARG A 420 -4.16 -5.52 -13.63
CA ARG A 420 -5.27 -6.45 -13.77
C ARG A 420 -4.94 -7.58 -14.73
N GLN A 421 -5.19 -8.80 -14.27
CA GLN A 421 -5.18 -10.02 -15.06
C GLN A 421 -6.55 -10.22 -15.74
N TYR A 422 -6.53 -10.74 -16.97
CA TYR A 422 -7.71 -11.01 -17.79
C TYR A 422 -7.72 -12.46 -18.28
N LYS A 423 -8.90 -13.01 -18.58
CA LYS A 423 -9.03 -14.24 -19.36
C LYS A 423 -9.15 -13.89 -20.84
N PRO A 424 -8.33 -14.47 -21.75
CA PRO A 424 -8.48 -14.23 -23.18
C PRO A 424 -9.79 -14.85 -23.69
N LEU A 425 -10.39 -14.24 -24.71
CA LEU A 425 -11.43 -14.88 -25.52
C LEU A 425 -10.85 -16.09 -26.26
N PRO A 426 -11.62 -17.16 -26.53
CA PRO A 426 -11.13 -18.34 -27.23
C PRO A 426 -10.48 -18.04 -28.60
N THR A 427 -10.98 -17.01 -29.30
CA THR A 427 -10.45 -16.54 -30.59
C THR A 427 -9.11 -15.80 -30.50
N ALA A 428 -8.67 -15.42 -29.30
CA ALA A 428 -7.44 -14.69 -29.03
C ALA A 428 -6.39 -15.52 -28.27
N VAL A 429 -6.67 -16.80 -28.01
CA VAL A 429 -5.67 -17.74 -27.49
C VAL A 429 -4.67 -18.05 -28.61
N PRO A 430 -3.36 -17.82 -28.42
CA PRO A 430 -2.35 -18.14 -29.43
C PRO A 430 -2.26 -19.64 -29.70
N SER A 431 -1.94 -20.01 -30.94
CA SER A 431 -1.69 -21.41 -31.30
C SER A 431 -0.28 -21.83 -30.84
N PHE A 432 -0.20 -22.52 -29.71
CA PHE A 432 1.04 -23.04 -29.13
C PHE A 432 1.46 -24.41 -29.69
N GLY A 433 0.71 -24.96 -30.65
CA GLY A 433 0.97 -26.27 -31.26
C GLY A 433 0.34 -27.46 -30.51
N PRO A 434 0.76 -28.70 -30.81
CA PRO A 434 0.14 -29.92 -30.26
C PRO A 434 0.15 -30.00 -28.74
N GLY A 435 -0.95 -30.51 -28.17
CA GLY A 435 -1.13 -30.61 -26.71
C GLY A 435 -1.45 -29.27 -26.02
N TYR A 436 -1.97 -28.28 -26.76
CA TYR A 436 -2.55 -27.03 -26.24
C TYR A 436 -3.99 -26.86 -26.76
N GLU A 437 -4.78 -27.93 -26.68
CA GLU A 437 -6.18 -27.94 -27.15
C GLU A 437 -7.11 -27.13 -26.23
N ASN A 438 -6.85 -27.14 -24.92
CA ASN A 438 -7.56 -26.34 -23.92
C ASN A 438 -6.56 -25.79 -22.88
N PRO A 439 -5.70 -24.83 -23.23
CA PRO A 439 -4.69 -24.31 -22.31
C PRO A 439 -5.29 -23.37 -21.27
N VAL A 440 -4.76 -23.42 -20.06
CA VAL A 440 -5.08 -22.46 -19.00
C VAL A 440 -4.29 -21.19 -19.27
N CYS A 441 -4.98 -20.06 -19.46
CA CYS A 441 -4.37 -18.82 -19.94
C CYS A 441 -4.71 -17.60 -19.06
N THR A 442 -3.69 -16.79 -18.76
CA THR A 442 -3.83 -15.43 -18.20
C THR A 442 -3.27 -14.41 -19.17
N LEU A 443 -3.96 -13.28 -19.30
CA LEU A 443 -3.62 -12.19 -20.20
C LEU A 443 -3.40 -10.88 -19.41
N TRP A 444 -2.32 -10.15 -19.72
CA TRP A 444 -2.10 -8.77 -19.30
C TRP A 444 -2.02 -7.84 -20.52
N PHE A 445 -2.20 -6.53 -20.28
CA PHE A 445 -1.98 -5.50 -21.29
C PHE A 445 -1.00 -4.45 -20.81
N ILE A 446 -0.04 -4.10 -21.68
CA ILE A 446 0.88 -2.97 -21.51
C ILE A 446 0.46 -1.88 -22.49
N GLY A 447 0.01 -0.74 -22.00
CA GLY A 447 -0.34 0.44 -22.79
C GLY A 447 0.90 1.23 -23.17
N LEU A 448 0.99 1.64 -24.43
CA LEU A 448 2.15 2.36 -24.97
C LEU A 448 1.79 3.81 -25.35
N GLU A 449 2.66 4.73 -24.97
CA GLU A 449 2.79 6.04 -25.61
C GLU A 449 4.09 6.08 -26.42
N PHE A 450 4.00 6.49 -27.67
CA PHE A 450 5.14 6.63 -28.58
C PHE A 450 5.57 8.10 -28.68
N ASP A 451 6.87 8.32 -28.83
CA ASP A 451 7.38 9.65 -29.20
C ASP A 451 6.89 10.00 -30.62
N ARG A 452 6.23 11.16 -30.71
CA ARG A 452 5.70 11.70 -31.96
C ARG A 452 6.80 12.04 -32.96
N ALA A 453 8.02 12.35 -32.49
CA ALA A 453 9.15 12.67 -33.35
C ALA A 453 9.66 11.45 -34.14
N MET A 454 9.51 10.23 -33.59
CA MET A 454 10.05 9.00 -34.18
C MET A 454 8.98 8.01 -34.63
N ALA A 455 7.75 8.48 -34.84
CA ALA A 455 6.53 7.71 -35.14
C ALA A 455 6.49 6.91 -36.47
N LYS A 456 7.63 6.54 -37.07
CA LYS A 456 7.71 5.70 -38.27
C LYS A 456 8.03 4.26 -37.89
N ALA A 457 7.13 3.34 -38.23
CA ALA A 457 7.31 1.88 -38.21
C ALA A 457 8.13 1.34 -37.02
N PHE A 458 7.55 1.38 -35.82
CA PHE A 458 8.18 0.81 -34.64
C PHE A 458 8.20 -0.72 -34.71
N ASP A 459 9.41 -1.28 -34.68
CA ASP A 459 9.65 -2.68 -34.41
C ASP A 459 9.91 -2.88 -32.91
N LEU A 460 9.18 -3.81 -32.29
CA LEU A 460 9.30 -4.20 -30.87
C LEU A 460 9.88 -5.62 -30.72
N THR A 461 10.28 -6.25 -31.83
CA THR A 461 10.78 -7.63 -31.86
C THR A 461 12.02 -7.80 -30.98
N VAL A 462 12.85 -6.77 -30.84
CA VAL A 462 14.05 -6.80 -29.99
C VAL A 462 13.69 -6.91 -28.51
N GLU A 463 12.80 -6.04 -28.01
CA GLU A 463 12.37 -6.03 -26.61
C GLU A 463 11.58 -7.28 -26.25
N ILE A 464 10.71 -7.73 -27.15
CA ILE A 464 9.94 -8.97 -27.00
C ILE A 464 10.89 -10.18 -26.95
N SER A 465 11.87 -10.27 -27.87
CA SER A 465 12.86 -11.37 -27.90
C SER A 465 13.75 -11.38 -26.65
N GLN A 466 14.16 -10.21 -26.15
CA GLN A 466 14.89 -10.10 -24.87
C GLN A 466 14.04 -10.62 -23.71
N PHE A 467 12.74 -10.33 -23.69
CA PHE A 467 11.85 -10.83 -22.64
C PHE A 467 11.65 -12.35 -22.70
N HIS A 468 11.41 -12.93 -23.89
CA HIS A 468 11.38 -14.39 -24.05
C HIS A 468 12.69 -15.05 -23.59
N HIS A 469 13.85 -14.46 -23.93
CA HIS A 469 15.15 -14.96 -23.47
C HIS A 469 15.28 -14.94 -21.94
N ILE A 470 14.80 -13.89 -21.26
CA ILE A 470 14.75 -13.83 -19.79
C ILE A 470 13.84 -14.91 -19.21
N ILE A 471 12.64 -15.09 -19.76
CA ILE A 471 11.69 -16.13 -19.33
C ILE A 471 12.32 -17.52 -19.45
N VAL A 472 12.93 -17.86 -20.59
CA VAL A 472 13.54 -19.18 -20.80
C VAL A 472 14.78 -19.38 -19.91
N THR A 473 15.72 -18.44 -19.90
CA THR A 473 16.99 -18.60 -19.15
C THR A 473 16.84 -18.56 -17.64
N THR A 474 15.81 -17.89 -17.12
CA THR A 474 15.49 -17.93 -15.68
C THR A 474 14.49 -19.04 -15.33
N GLY A 475 13.63 -19.44 -16.27
CA GLY A 475 12.70 -20.56 -16.14
C GLY A 475 13.41 -21.90 -16.02
N ILE A 476 14.42 -22.18 -16.84
CA ILE A 476 15.24 -23.42 -16.78
C ILE A 476 15.91 -23.63 -15.39
N LYS A 477 16.02 -22.59 -14.56
CA LYS A 477 16.55 -22.69 -13.18
C LYS A 477 15.49 -23.03 -12.13
N MET A 478 14.20 -23.05 -12.50
CA MET A 478 13.10 -23.49 -11.64
C MET A 478 12.90 -24.99 -11.74
N LYS A 479 12.73 -25.67 -10.60
CA LYS A 479 12.51 -27.13 -10.53
C LYS A 479 11.33 -27.62 -11.40
N ASN A 480 10.28 -26.81 -11.55
CA ASN A 480 9.01 -27.18 -12.17
C ASN A 480 8.83 -26.64 -13.60
N TYR A 481 9.81 -25.93 -14.18
CA TYR A 481 9.66 -25.35 -15.52
C TYR A 481 9.69 -26.44 -16.58
N ASN A 482 8.66 -26.50 -17.44
CA ASN A 482 8.48 -27.58 -18.40
C ASN A 482 7.98 -27.08 -19.77
N GLU A 483 7.98 -27.96 -20.77
CA GLU A 483 7.60 -27.63 -22.15
C GLU A 483 6.13 -27.22 -22.34
N GLY A 484 5.30 -27.54 -21.35
CA GLY A 484 3.89 -27.16 -21.21
C GLY A 484 3.68 -25.70 -20.80
N MET A 485 4.74 -24.96 -20.44
CA MET A 485 4.69 -23.54 -20.05
C MET A 485 5.10 -22.63 -21.21
N LYS A 486 4.26 -21.66 -21.60
CA LYS A 486 4.52 -20.73 -22.72
C LYS A 486 4.09 -19.30 -22.41
N VAL A 487 4.87 -18.35 -22.94
CA VAL A 487 4.48 -16.94 -23.02
C VAL A 487 4.41 -16.56 -24.50
N ASP A 488 3.44 -15.73 -24.86
CA ASP A 488 3.33 -15.07 -26.16
C ASP A 488 3.08 -13.56 -25.97
N LEU A 489 3.58 -12.74 -26.89
CA LEU A 489 3.41 -11.29 -26.86
C LEU A 489 3.03 -10.75 -28.24
N GLN A 490 1.91 -10.03 -28.32
CA GLN A 490 1.42 -9.48 -29.57
C GLN A 490 1.10 -7.99 -29.45
N TYR A 491 1.29 -7.26 -30.55
CA TYR A 491 0.89 -5.86 -30.63
C TYR A 491 -0.61 -5.75 -30.95
N VAL A 492 -1.33 -4.92 -30.18
CA VAL A 492 -2.78 -4.74 -30.28
C VAL A 492 -3.11 -3.25 -30.37
N ARG A 493 -3.90 -2.84 -31.36
CA ARG A 493 -4.45 -1.48 -31.42
C ARG A 493 -5.70 -1.41 -30.55
N ARG A 494 -6.02 -0.24 -29.96
CA ARG A 494 -7.22 -0.07 -29.13
C ARG A 494 -8.51 -0.59 -29.77
N ALA A 495 -8.68 -0.38 -31.08
CA ALA A 495 -9.86 -0.82 -31.82
C ALA A 495 -10.05 -2.34 -31.83
N ASP A 496 -8.96 -3.10 -31.70
CA ASP A 496 -8.95 -4.55 -31.78
C ASP A 496 -9.00 -5.22 -30.39
N VAL A 497 -8.80 -4.49 -29.28
CA VAL A 497 -8.82 -5.03 -27.90
C VAL A 497 -10.12 -5.77 -27.56
N GLY A 498 -11.26 -5.33 -28.10
CA GLY A 498 -12.54 -6.01 -27.93
C GLY A 498 -12.63 -7.41 -28.56
N GLN A 499 -11.61 -7.84 -29.31
CA GLN A 499 -11.47 -9.20 -29.85
C GLN A 499 -10.66 -10.11 -28.91
N TRP A 500 -10.03 -9.54 -27.87
CA TRP A 500 -9.12 -10.23 -26.95
C TRP A 500 -9.74 -10.58 -25.60
N ILE A 501 -10.65 -9.74 -25.10
CA ILE A 501 -11.25 -9.85 -23.75
C ILE A 501 -12.76 -9.61 -23.80
N SER A 502 -13.45 -9.91 -22.70
CA SER A 502 -14.88 -9.68 -22.58
C SER A 502 -15.26 -8.22 -22.84
N LYS A 503 -16.47 -8.01 -23.38
CA LYS A 503 -17.02 -6.65 -23.57
C LYS A 503 -17.17 -5.91 -22.23
N GLU A 504 -17.45 -6.64 -21.15
CA GLU A 504 -17.51 -6.10 -19.80
C GLU A 504 -16.15 -5.51 -19.40
N ASP A 505 -15.09 -6.31 -19.45
CA ASP A 505 -13.72 -5.88 -19.10
C ASP A 505 -13.22 -4.72 -19.97
N TYR A 506 -13.50 -4.74 -21.27
CA TYR A 506 -13.10 -3.68 -22.19
C TYR A 506 -13.82 -2.34 -21.91
N MET A 507 -15.11 -2.39 -21.56
CA MET A 507 -15.92 -1.19 -21.29
C MET A 507 -15.87 -0.73 -19.82
N ARG A 508 -15.20 -1.49 -18.94
CA ARG A 508 -15.22 -1.27 -17.49
C ARG A 508 -14.55 0.05 -17.08
N GLY A 509 -15.20 0.76 -16.16
CA GLY A 509 -14.71 2.03 -15.60
C GLY A 509 -14.98 3.26 -16.47
N ARG A 510 -14.76 4.45 -15.90
CA ARG A 510 -14.89 5.74 -16.59
C ARG A 510 -13.79 5.95 -17.63
N HIS A 511 -14.06 6.75 -18.65
CA HIS A 511 -13.02 7.18 -19.59
C HIS A 511 -11.87 7.91 -18.85
N ALA A 512 -10.63 7.53 -19.18
CA ALA A 512 -9.44 8.22 -18.68
C ALA A 512 -9.39 9.67 -19.21
N VAL A 513 -9.01 10.62 -18.35
CA VAL A 513 -8.93 12.04 -18.71
C VAL A 513 -7.88 12.24 -19.79
N ARG A 514 -8.29 12.83 -20.92
CA ARG A 514 -7.43 13.02 -22.09
C ARG A 514 -6.40 14.11 -21.83
N ARG A 515 -5.14 13.71 -21.61
CA ARG A 515 -4.03 14.61 -21.34
C ARG A 515 -3.72 15.48 -22.57
N THR A 516 -3.95 16.79 -22.45
CA THR A 516 -3.38 17.78 -23.38
C THR A 516 -1.91 17.97 -23.00
N ILE A 517 -1.00 17.36 -23.77
CA ILE A 517 0.44 17.61 -23.62
C ILE A 517 0.69 19.09 -23.96
N GLY A 518 0.87 19.91 -22.93
CA GLY A 518 1.28 21.30 -23.09
C GLY A 518 2.64 21.35 -23.78
N ARG A 519 2.75 22.16 -24.84
CA ARG A 519 4.03 22.39 -25.53
C ARG A 519 4.97 23.06 -24.54
N THR A 520 5.97 22.34 -24.05
CA THR A 520 7.18 22.94 -23.47
C THR A 520 8.00 23.54 -24.61
N SER A 521 7.54 24.68 -25.13
CA SER A 521 8.41 25.56 -25.90
C SER A 521 9.52 26.03 -24.96
N SER A 522 10.78 25.81 -25.33
CA SER A 522 11.95 26.33 -24.65
C SER A 522 11.86 27.86 -24.56
N GLY A 523 11.47 28.35 -23.39
CA GLY A 523 11.26 29.77 -23.10
C GLY A 523 11.27 29.97 -21.59
N THR A 524 12.19 30.80 -21.11
CA THR A 524 12.34 31.16 -19.70
C THR A 524 11.08 31.87 -19.18
N GLY A 525 10.37 31.26 -18.23
CA GLY A 525 9.00 31.69 -17.89
C GLY A 525 8.47 31.29 -16.50
N SER A 526 9.11 31.79 -15.44
CA SER A 526 8.56 32.05 -14.10
C SER A 526 7.60 31.01 -13.44
N SER A 527 8.18 30.15 -12.57
CA SER A 527 7.44 29.38 -11.56
C SER A 527 6.83 30.28 -10.48
N SER A 528 5.62 30.80 -10.69
CA SER A 528 5.01 31.81 -9.80
C SER A 528 3.60 31.51 -9.26
N ASN A 529 2.90 30.49 -9.78
CA ASN A 529 1.51 30.22 -9.37
C ASN A 529 1.32 29.19 -8.24
N LEU A 530 2.36 28.43 -7.85
CA LEU A 530 2.27 27.46 -6.75
C LEU A 530 2.65 28.06 -5.37
N ALA A 531 3.53 29.07 -5.36
CA ALA A 531 4.02 29.71 -4.14
C ALA A 531 3.01 30.69 -3.48
N ARG A 532 1.91 31.02 -4.16
CA ARG A 532 0.92 32.01 -3.69
C ARG A 532 -0.15 31.46 -2.75
N MET A 533 -0.17 30.14 -2.51
CA MET A 533 -1.20 29.48 -1.69
C MET A 533 -0.73 29.08 -0.28
N THR A 534 0.55 29.25 0.06
CA THR A 534 1.08 29.01 1.41
C THR A 534 0.93 30.20 2.35
N SER A 535 0.57 31.39 1.85
CA SER A 535 0.44 32.63 2.62
C SER A 535 -0.99 33.16 2.77
N ALA A 536 -1.98 32.61 2.06
CA ALA A 536 -3.37 33.08 2.07
C ALA A 536 -4.23 32.47 3.21
N SER A 537 -3.68 32.35 4.42
CA SER A 537 -4.40 31.79 5.58
C SER A 537 -4.02 32.43 6.93
N THR A 538 -3.46 33.63 6.90
CA THR A 538 -3.10 34.41 8.10
C THR A 538 -3.41 35.89 7.91
N GLU A 539 -4.68 36.26 7.85
CA GLU A 539 -5.13 37.64 8.09
C GLU A 539 -6.64 37.67 8.37
N ASN A 540 -7.01 37.72 9.66
CA ASN A 540 -8.17 38.44 10.21
C ASN A 540 -8.35 38.08 11.69
N LEU A 541 -7.61 38.76 12.56
CA LEU A 541 -7.97 38.92 13.97
C LEU A 541 -7.70 40.36 14.41
N ASN A 542 -8.75 40.95 14.98
CA ASN A 542 -8.76 42.11 15.89
C ASN A 542 -8.46 43.51 15.32
N ALA A 543 -9.54 44.30 15.18
CA ALA A 543 -9.53 45.72 15.50
C ALA A 543 -10.82 46.09 16.24
N ALA A 544 -10.73 46.30 17.57
CA ALA A 544 -11.82 46.86 18.37
C ALA A 544 -11.28 47.52 19.65
N THR A 545 -10.98 48.83 19.58
CA THR A 545 -11.18 49.80 20.69
C THR A 545 -11.01 51.23 20.16
N ASN A 546 -12.03 52.07 20.36
CA ASN A 546 -12.00 53.50 20.76
C ASN A 546 -11.00 54.46 20.06
N SER A 547 -11.36 55.62 19.48
CA SER A 547 -12.43 56.56 19.85
C SER A 547 -12.45 57.80 18.94
N SER A 548 -13.50 58.63 19.09
CA SER A 548 -13.60 60.09 18.87
C SER A 548 -13.60 60.68 17.44
N SER A 549 -14.59 61.57 17.23
CA SER A 549 -14.65 62.70 16.26
C SER A 549 -14.60 62.40 14.74
N SER A 550 -15.27 63.12 13.85
CA SER A 550 -16.39 64.11 13.97
C SER A 550 -16.86 64.51 12.58
N SER A 551 -18.15 64.86 12.45
CA SER A 551 -18.71 65.84 11.49
C SER A 551 -18.82 65.52 9.98
N GLU A 552 -20.00 65.92 9.47
CA GLU A 552 -20.28 66.50 8.12
C GLU A 552 -20.25 65.57 6.89
N ASN A 553 -21.42 65.35 6.26
CA ASN A 553 -21.94 66.03 5.04
C ASN A 553 -21.39 65.38 3.74
N GLN A 554 -22.12 65.26 2.62
CA GLN A 554 -23.50 65.58 2.24
C GLN A 554 -23.80 64.88 0.90
N HIS A 555 -25.08 64.59 0.58
CA HIS A 555 -25.65 64.49 -0.79
C HIS A 555 -25.04 63.46 -1.80
N ALA A 556 -25.76 62.97 -2.82
CA ALA A 556 -27.17 63.06 -3.18
C ALA A 556 -27.64 61.81 -3.96
N SER A 557 -28.96 61.66 -4.02
CA SER A 557 -29.75 60.83 -4.93
C SER A 557 -29.38 60.93 -6.42
N VAL A 558 -29.68 59.88 -7.20
CA VAL A 558 -30.71 59.93 -8.26
C VAL A 558 -31.43 58.57 -8.33
N ALA A 559 -32.74 58.58 -8.55
CA ALA A 559 -33.58 57.39 -8.72
C ALA A 559 -34.08 57.24 -10.16
N SER A 560 -34.35 56.00 -10.58
CA SER A 560 -35.33 55.60 -11.61
C SER A 560 -35.42 54.06 -11.58
N GLY A 561 -36.56 53.37 -11.52
CA GLY A 561 -37.94 53.84 -11.59
C GLY A 561 -38.64 53.34 -12.83
N ASN A 562 -39.25 52.15 -12.77
CA ASN A 562 -40.53 51.87 -13.42
C ASN A 562 -41.20 50.60 -12.85
N VAL A 563 -42.53 50.63 -12.84
CA VAL A 563 -43.47 49.70 -12.19
C VAL A 563 -44.57 49.36 -13.19
N VAL A 564 -45.22 48.19 -13.03
CA VAL A 564 -46.66 47.86 -13.22
C VAL A 564 -46.76 46.30 -13.29
N GLN A 565 -47.44 45.56 -12.40
CA GLN A 565 -48.90 45.45 -12.10
C GLN A 565 -49.72 44.89 -13.29
N SER A 566 -50.88 44.20 -13.18
CA SER A 566 -51.71 43.64 -12.07
C SER A 566 -52.85 42.78 -12.69
N GLU A 567 -53.56 41.80 -12.10
CA GLU A 567 -53.53 41.05 -10.83
C GLU A 567 -54.46 39.79 -10.96
N ALA A 568 -54.37 38.80 -10.03
CA ALA A 568 -55.46 37.87 -9.62
C ALA A 568 -56.00 36.81 -10.65
N SER A 569 -56.70 35.71 -10.29
CA SER A 569 -57.54 35.45 -9.09
C SER A 569 -57.67 33.97 -8.67
N GLU A 570 -57.91 33.77 -7.36
CA GLU A 570 -58.73 32.80 -6.57
C GLU A 570 -59.41 31.57 -7.27
N SER A 571 -59.75 30.44 -6.60
CA SER A 571 -60.46 30.36 -5.29
C SER A 571 -60.62 28.92 -4.66
N ILE A 572 -60.65 28.86 -3.31
CA ILE A 572 -61.56 28.07 -2.41
C ILE A 572 -61.37 26.54 -2.14
N GLU A 573 -61.02 26.23 -0.86
CA GLU A 573 -61.57 25.25 0.14
C GLU A 573 -61.96 23.77 -0.23
N LYS A 574 -62.14 22.75 0.67
CA LYS A 574 -62.30 22.67 2.15
C LYS A 574 -62.10 21.23 2.74
N SER A 575 -61.61 21.15 3.98
CA SER A 575 -61.97 20.23 5.11
C SER A 575 -62.13 18.68 5.01
N ALA A 576 -61.30 17.99 5.81
CA ALA A 576 -61.66 17.16 7.01
C ALA A 576 -62.06 15.66 6.98
N SER A 577 -61.86 15.06 8.18
CA SER A 577 -62.42 13.82 8.79
C SER A 577 -61.87 12.41 8.47
N ASN A 578 -61.23 11.83 9.51
CA ASN A 578 -61.25 10.40 9.90
C ASN A 578 -62.70 10.00 10.35
N PRO A 579 -63.13 8.71 10.42
CA PRO A 579 -62.61 7.76 11.45
C PRO A 579 -62.71 6.22 11.16
N GLU A 580 -62.13 5.39 12.05
CA GLU A 580 -62.64 4.11 12.66
C GLU A 580 -63.29 2.96 11.80
N LEU A 581 -63.43 1.67 12.18
CA LEU A 581 -62.94 0.74 13.24
C LEU A 581 -63.29 -0.72 12.81
N SER A 582 -62.50 -1.73 13.21
CA SER A 582 -62.93 -3.07 13.73
C SER A 582 -61.75 -4.07 13.69
N ASN A 583 -61.22 -4.63 14.79
CA ASN A 583 -61.73 -5.41 15.93
C ASN A 583 -62.12 -6.88 15.64
N ARG A 584 -61.24 -7.80 16.08
CA ARG A 584 -61.47 -8.98 16.96
C ARG A 584 -60.11 -9.70 17.12
N LEU A 585 -59.40 -9.66 18.25
CA LEU A 585 -59.69 -10.24 19.58
C LEU A 585 -60.05 -11.73 19.56
N ASN A 586 -59.13 -12.54 20.10
CA ASN A 586 -59.41 -13.38 21.26
C ASN A 586 -58.15 -13.42 22.17
N ASP A 587 -58.40 -13.63 23.45
CA ASP A 587 -57.52 -13.32 24.60
C ASP A 587 -57.26 -14.59 25.45
N VAL A 588 -56.72 -14.43 26.67
CA VAL A 588 -56.54 -15.41 27.79
C VAL A 588 -55.17 -16.13 27.79
N SER A 589 -54.32 -16.07 28.85
CA SER A 589 -54.31 -15.25 30.09
C SER A 589 -53.02 -15.42 30.93
N ALA A 590 -52.65 -14.39 31.71
CA ALA A 590 -51.93 -14.40 33.02
C ALA A 590 -50.50 -15.03 33.11
N SER A 591 -49.38 -14.32 33.40
CA SER A 591 -48.97 -13.52 34.60
C SER A 591 -48.26 -14.35 35.70
N PRO A 592 -47.35 -13.78 36.55
CA PRO A 592 -46.56 -12.52 36.47
C PRO A 592 -45.06 -12.64 36.94
N ASP A 593 -44.39 -11.48 37.07
CA ASP A 593 -43.14 -11.17 37.84
C ASP A 593 -41.79 -11.77 37.33
N VAL A 594 -40.65 -11.05 37.24
CA VAL A 594 -40.00 -10.13 38.20
C VAL A 594 -39.11 -9.08 37.46
N ASN A 595 -38.92 -7.90 38.08
CA ASN A 595 -38.01 -6.85 37.61
C ASN A 595 -36.52 -7.26 37.50
N ASN A 596 -35.81 -6.79 36.47
CA ASN A 596 -34.58 -6.02 36.69
C ASN A 596 -34.12 -5.24 35.45
N VAL A 597 -33.72 -3.99 35.67
CA VAL A 597 -33.06 -3.12 34.69
C VAL A 597 -31.56 -3.37 34.75
N VAL A 598 -30.93 -3.71 33.63
CA VAL A 598 -29.48 -3.66 33.47
C VAL A 598 -29.18 -2.90 32.18
N ALA A 599 -28.28 -1.92 32.28
CA ALA A 599 -27.89 -1.07 31.16
C ALA A 599 -27.05 -1.84 30.13
N ASP A 600 -27.30 -1.57 28.86
CA ASP A 600 -26.54 -2.12 27.73
C ASP A 600 -25.16 -1.44 27.66
N SER A 601 -24.10 -2.23 27.76
CA SER A 601 -22.72 -1.75 27.64
C SER A 601 -21.90 -2.71 26.78
N THR A 602 -21.68 -2.32 25.52
CA THR A 602 -20.82 -3.05 24.58
C THR A 602 -19.36 -3.06 25.05
N PRO A 603 -18.65 -4.21 24.99
CA PRO A 603 -17.29 -4.31 25.50
C PRO A 603 -16.29 -3.65 24.54
N ARG A 604 -15.51 -2.69 25.06
CA ARG A 604 -14.34 -2.14 24.35
C ARG A 604 -13.18 -3.14 24.39
N PRO A 605 -12.38 -3.28 23.31
CA PRO A 605 -11.13 -4.02 23.36
C PRO A 605 -10.12 -3.28 24.25
N VAL A 606 -9.55 -4.00 25.22
CA VAL A 606 -8.58 -3.46 26.17
C VAL A 606 -7.21 -3.35 25.49
N PHE A 607 -6.74 -2.11 25.30
CA PHE A 607 -5.34 -1.80 25.08
C PHE A 607 -4.72 -1.45 26.43
N ASP A 608 -3.91 -2.35 26.97
CA ASP A 608 -3.13 -2.08 28.19
C ASP A 608 -1.74 -1.57 27.78
N VAL A 609 -1.43 -0.35 28.19
CA VAL A 609 -0.11 0.28 28.03
C VAL A 609 0.31 0.70 29.43
N GLY A 610 1.22 -0.07 30.02
CA GLY A 610 1.60 0.09 31.42
C GLY A 610 2.30 1.42 31.68
N ASP A 611 1.64 2.32 32.39
CA ASP A 611 2.27 3.46 33.05
C ASP A 611 3.16 2.97 34.20
N GLN A 612 4.46 3.27 34.15
CA GLN A 612 5.31 3.30 35.34
C GLN A 612 6.10 4.60 35.41
N ALA A 613 5.77 5.41 36.41
CA ALA A 613 6.46 6.65 36.70
C ALA A 613 7.89 6.39 37.22
N LEU A 614 8.88 6.89 36.50
CA LEU A 614 10.28 6.89 36.95
C LEU A 614 10.48 7.93 38.07
N LYS A 615 10.98 7.46 39.21
CA LYS A 615 11.43 8.34 40.30
C LYS A 615 12.80 8.94 39.95
N LEU A 616 12.96 10.24 40.17
CA LEU A 616 14.28 10.89 40.17
C LEU A 616 15.13 10.32 41.32
N GLY A 617 16.42 10.12 41.03
CA GLY A 617 17.48 9.99 42.03
C GLY A 617 18.68 10.81 41.57
N ASP A 618 19.05 11.82 42.34
CA ASP A 618 20.31 12.56 42.15
C ASP A 618 21.50 11.65 42.50
N GLU A 619 22.56 11.67 41.68
CA GLU A 619 23.90 11.89 42.24
C GLU A 619 24.90 12.41 41.21
N LYS A 620 25.89 13.15 41.70
CA LYS A 620 26.93 13.82 40.90
C LYS A 620 28.12 12.89 40.74
N ASN A 621 28.80 12.95 39.59
CA ASN A 621 30.25 13.16 39.61
C ASN A 621 30.80 13.73 38.30
N VAL A 622 31.84 14.56 38.46
CA VAL A 622 32.52 15.34 37.42
C VAL A 622 33.72 14.57 36.89
N LEU A 623 34.05 14.68 35.60
CA LEU A 623 35.44 14.68 35.11
C LEU A 623 35.54 15.38 33.74
N ASP A 624 36.47 16.33 33.62
CA ASP A 624 36.81 17.09 32.40
C ASP A 624 37.52 16.24 31.34
N VAL A 625 37.21 16.48 30.05
CA VAL A 625 38.23 16.49 28.97
C VAL A 625 37.89 17.55 27.91
N THR A 626 38.89 18.33 27.50
CA THR A 626 38.79 19.46 26.55
C THR A 626 38.74 19.06 25.06
N PRO A 627 38.23 19.93 24.17
CA PRO A 627 38.03 19.60 22.75
C PRO A 627 39.29 19.84 21.88
N LEU A 628 39.60 18.89 20.99
CA LEU A 628 40.66 19.02 19.98
C LEU A 628 40.10 19.34 18.58
N THR A 629 40.26 20.60 18.18
CA THR A 629 40.04 21.05 16.79
C THR A 629 41.12 20.49 15.85
N ARG A 630 40.77 20.07 14.63
CA ARG A 630 41.74 19.97 13.53
C ARG A 630 41.23 20.59 12.22
N LYS A 631 42.11 21.36 11.58
CA LYS A 631 41.81 22.24 10.43
C LYS A 631 41.77 21.48 9.10
N ARG A 632 41.12 22.11 8.11
CA ARG A 632 41.30 21.86 6.67
C ARG A 632 42.78 21.95 6.26
N SER A 633 43.16 21.19 5.24
CA SER A 633 44.31 21.44 4.37
C SER A 633 43.85 21.47 2.90
N THR A 634 44.54 22.27 2.09
CA THR A 634 44.19 22.63 0.70
C THR A 634 44.95 21.81 -0.35
N ASP A 635 44.65 22.09 -1.63
CA ASP A 635 45.03 21.38 -2.86
C ASP A 635 46.53 21.26 -3.20
N THR A 636 46.76 20.55 -4.33
CA THR A 636 48.01 20.33 -5.09
C THR A 636 48.98 19.32 -4.43
N ASP A 637 49.58 18.36 -5.15
CA ASP A 637 49.93 18.36 -6.57
C ASP A 637 50.15 16.93 -7.16
N LEU A 638 50.53 16.86 -8.44
CA LEU A 638 51.08 15.73 -9.21
C LEU A 638 50.14 14.68 -9.85
N ALA A 639 50.17 14.67 -11.19
CA ALA A 639 49.63 13.65 -12.08
C ALA A 639 50.67 12.58 -12.45
N CYS A 640 50.21 11.40 -12.89
CA CYS A 640 50.65 10.79 -14.17
C CYS A 640 49.90 9.48 -14.52
N ASP A 641 50.09 9.07 -15.78
CA ASP A 641 49.89 7.73 -16.36
C ASP A 641 48.48 7.20 -16.70
N ILE A 642 48.10 7.45 -17.96
CA ILE A 642 47.09 6.74 -18.75
C ILE A 642 47.79 5.82 -19.76
N PRO A 643 47.45 4.53 -19.87
CA PRO A 643 47.78 3.71 -21.04
C PRO A 643 46.72 3.82 -22.15
N SER A 644 47.19 3.98 -23.39
CA SER A 644 46.35 4.31 -24.55
C SER A 644 45.76 3.12 -25.33
N LYS A 645 44.74 3.44 -26.13
CA LYS A 645 44.08 2.58 -27.13
C LYS A 645 45.05 1.80 -28.04
N LYS A 646 44.64 0.60 -28.46
CA LYS A 646 45.02 0.00 -29.76
C LYS A 646 43.78 -0.27 -30.61
N LEU A 647 43.98 -0.21 -31.94
CA LEU A 647 42.97 -0.28 -33.01
C LEU A 647 43.19 -1.54 -33.87
N LEU A 648 42.33 -1.72 -34.90
CA LEU A 648 42.35 -2.73 -35.98
C LEU A 648 41.67 -4.07 -35.58
N LEU A 649 40.94 -4.80 -36.45
CA LEU A 649 40.56 -4.58 -37.87
C LEU A 649 39.25 -5.36 -38.18
N LYS A 650 38.62 -5.11 -39.35
CA LYS A 650 37.47 -5.89 -39.87
C LYS A 650 37.93 -7.16 -40.60
N SER A 651 37.08 -8.19 -40.64
CA SER A 651 37.00 -9.17 -41.74
C SER A 651 35.59 -9.77 -41.85
N ASP A 652 35.20 -10.18 -43.06
CA ASP A 652 33.83 -10.55 -43.44
C ASP A 652 33.43 -12.00 -43.18
N ASN A 653 32.11 -12.25 -43.24
CA ASN A 653 31.39 -13.47 -43.64
C ASN A 653 31.88 -14.87 -43.20
N GLY A 654 31.00 -15.60 -42.49
CA GLY A 654 31.07 -17.06 -42.42
C GLY A 654 30.08 -17.68 -41.42
N LEU A 655 29.10 -18.43 -41.92
CA LEU A 655 28.32 -19.39 -41.13
C LEU A 655 29.25 -20.48 -40.57
N PRO A 656 28.84 -21.16 -39.49
CA PRO A 656 28.56 -22.59 -39.71
C PRO A 656 27.22 -23.08 -39.13
N VAL A 657 26.67 -24.06 -39.83
CA VAL A 657 25.65 -25.03 -39.38
C VAL A 657 26.42 -26.31 -38.96
N ILE A 658 25.71 -27.35 -38.46
CA ILE A 658 26.19 -28.76 -38.31
C ILE A 658 27.08 -29.01 -37.07
N THR A 659 26.90 -30.05 -36.23
CA THR A 659 25.83 -31.08 -36.01
C THR A 659 25.91 -31.60 -34.56
N SER A 660 25.00 -32.51 -34.19
CA SER A 660 25.23 -33.52 -33.16
C SER A 660 26.61 -34.21 -33.25
N ASP A 661 27.15 -34.63 -32.11
CA ASP A 661 27.27 -36.06 -31.81
C ASP A 661 27.62 -36.32 -30.33
N SER A 662 27.60 -37.59 -29.95
CA SER A 662 27.46 -38.12 -28.60
C SER A 662 28.77 -38.62 -27.96
N ALA A 663 28.65 -38.93 -26.66
CA ALA A 663 29.46 -39.88 -25.88
C ALA A 663 30.90 -39.49 -25.45
N SER A 664 31.03 -39.26 -24.13
CA SER A 664 32.03 -39.90 -23.26
C SER A 664 31.45 -39.95 -21.84
#